data_AF-A0A518C8Z8-F1
#
_entry.id   AF-A0A518C8Z8-F1
#
_cell.length_a   1.000
_cell.length_b   1.000
_cell.length_c   1.000
_cell.angle_alpha   90.00
_cell.angle_beta   90.00
_cell.angle_gamma   90.00
#
_symmetry.space_group_name_H-M   'P 1'
#
loop_
_entity.id
_entity.type
_entity.pdbx_description
1 polymer ?
#
loop_
_entity_poly.entity_id
_entity_poly.type
_entity_poly.pdbx_seq_one_letter_code
_entity_poly.pdbx_strand_id
1 'polypeptide(L)'
;MSVAPQEPNFVVFEATSESVCVPISSAAAKAALLESSSSRYEQRVVEAIGSLTTTKSTAAIYSDSKLWSTEEVGIFPSLEQSASLIHLDDYRTDPRFSSVDGSGFATVILDTGIDLDHPFFGPDSNGDGVADRIVYSYDFADNDSDASDVNGHGSNVSSIVASSDATYTGAAPGADIIHLKVFPDSGSGSFGMVESALQWVVANAATYNIASVNMSLGDSQNHASNQQLYGISDELAALAALDVIVVSSSGNSFYTFDSVQGVGYPAADANSLSVGAVYDGDVGSFSYSSGAVANSTGSGRITPFSQRDSQLTTIMAPGAPITGAGANGNLLTQHGTSQASPQISGIAVLAQDLAYDVLGRRLTVSEFVDLLRSTASQVMDGDDEDDNVTNTGLTFPLVDALALAEAILDLGGPSSPTLTITATDAILSEGDDGDLTNFTFTVQRTGDLTAESTVDFAVAGSGAAPANADDFGGEFPSGTLTFAPAEATYVLTIQVTGDTEVEQDEQFQIMLSNATSGTLIAEETASGTILADDSIVDIVPLDAEKPEGTGGSTEFQFTVSRTGDTSQALSVDYSVAGTGTFPADASDFGTVFPSGTVEIPAGSTSVTLVIPVVADLTLEDDEQFIVTLGTPTGATQQGIAAATGTIFNDDGRVSIAPDHAAANEGDSGTQELTFTVTRDGSTATEFQVNYVVVGVSEHPADGADFGGAMPSGTVTFLAGEVTKTITIFVSGDPILEPDEQFEVHLTAATAGFSIATDSATGTILNDDASLSWAASSLSQFEGSTGPTLLTFELLRSGNLDQIVTADYTIAGSGSNPVTADDFGDSQPGTEFPAGTVTFAVGEASKLISVSIFPDVVIEPDEEFSITLSNLTSGLGLLSGTAIGSILDDDAALEIVATIANAAEGNLHAFSIRRSGYLDTVQTVTWGVSEGNSNPANASDFAGIFPSGSVSFNPGQMSKLISFSSSIDSIAEPDEQFVVTLSSTSGDAQISGATASGTILNDDQIGKQFAPLDINQNGTVDASTDGNLILAVLSGLPESSLSPYLGSTILMAPEVFQNVEQVGLLLDVNEDGIVDAATDGNSIISVLFGLPETNLIAFKGTSSLSSAQIQENVLALTVVPQPNSSAAVIQSDVIPESEPTNGGNQASDYLLGLSTFIASRNEDIPAAPVELVDTKVVDDLFQDLGFTNSSKNIDPLILEMLTADGDRFCLTRLTDDEAELADGEVGRYFDW
;
A
#
# COMPACT_ATOMS: atom_id res chain seq x y z
N MET A 1 49.25 27.44 -9.65
CA MET A 1 50.56 27.43 -10.33
C MET A 1 51.23 26.10 -10.06
N SER A 2 52.19 25.66 -10.88
CA SER A 2 53.15 24.60 -10.52
C SER A 2 54.09 25.10 -9.40
N VAL A 3 54.86 24.27 -8.69
CA VAL A 3 56.06 23.54 -9.16
C VAL A 3 56.42 22.39 -8.20
N ALA A 4 56.67 21.20 -8.76
CA ALA A 4 57.32 20.03 -8.11
C ALA A 4 58.83 20.02 -8.51
N PRO A 5 59.66 18.94 -8.42
CA PRO A 5 59.49 17.61 -7.82
C PRO A 5 60.74 17.16 -7.00
N GLN A 6 60.85 15.87 -6.64
CA GLN A 6 61.98 14.99 -7.03
C GLN A 6 61.69 13.51 -6.66
N GLU A 7 61.57 12.70 -7.71
CA GLU A 7 61.70 11.22 -7.79
C GLU A 7 63.03 10.69 -7.16
N PRO A 8 63.14 9.40 -6.74
CA PRO A 8 63.42 8.34 -7.73
C PRO A 8 62.99 6.87 -7.45
N ASN A 9 62.33 6.29 -8.46
CA ASN A 9 62.60 4.97 -9.08
C ASN A 9 62.20 3.66 -8.38
N PHE A 10 61.96 2.52 -9.06
CA PHE A 10 61.52 2.10 -10.42
C PHE A 10 62.09 0.68 -10.68
N VAL A 11 61.27 -0.32 -11.01
CA VAL A 11 61.52 -1.35 -12.05
C VAL A 11 60.16 -1.83 -12.58
N VAL A 12 60.04 -2.03 -13.90
CA VAL A 12 58.85 -2.58 -14.59
C VAL A 12 59.20 -3.92 -15.22
N PHE A 13 58.26 -4.87 -15.22
CA PHE A 13 58.20 -5.96 -16.21
C PHE A 13 56.76 -6.22 -16.63
N GLU A 14 56.55 -6.35 -17.95
CA GLU A 14 55.28 -6.74 -18.55
C GLU A 14 55.18 -8.27 -18.76
N ALA A 15 53.96 -8.71 -19.07
CA ALA A 15 53.61 -9.74 -20.05
C ALA A 15 53.42 -11.21 -19.62
N THR A 16 52.24 -11.70 -20.03
CA THR A 16 51.84 -13.06 -20.40
C THR A 16 51.50 -14.10 -19.32
N SER A 17 50.48 -14.89 -19.67
CA SER A 17 49.75 -15.85 -18.85
C SER A 17 50.10 -17.31 -19.18
N GLU A 18 50.17 -18.18 -18.17
CA GLU A 18 50.01 -19.63 -18.35
C GLU A 18 49.47 -20.28 -17.06
N SER A 19 48.54 -21.24 -17.17
CA SER A 19 47.79 -21.81 -16.04
C SER A 19 48.28 -23.22 -15.68
N VAL A 20 48.45 -23.53 -14.38
CA VAL A 20 48.98 -24.83 -13.91
C VAL A 20 48.16 -25.38 -12.74
N CYS A 21 47.79 -26.66 -12.81
CA CYS A 21 46.98 -27.37 -11.79
C CYS A 21 47.75 -28.59 -11.24
N VAL A 22 47.71 -28.86 -9.93
CA VAL A 22 48.52 -29.91 -9.26
C VAL A 22 47.65 -30.81 -8.35
N PRO A 23 47.87 -32.14 -8.27
CA PRO A 23 47.04 -33.07 -7.48
C PRO A 23 47.55 -33.34 -6.05
N ILE A 24 46.68 -33.87 -5.19
CA ILE A 24 46.95 -34.19 -3.78
C ILE A 24 47.03 -35.71 -3.57
N SER A 25 48.11 -36.20 -2.94
CA SER A 25 48.25 -37.59 -2.52
C SER A 25 48.14 -37.79 -1.00
N SER A 26 46.92 -38.15 -0.55
CA SER A 26 46.60 -38.91 0.67
C SER A 26 47.27 -38.57 2.02
N ALA A 27 46.52 -37.95 2.94
CA ALA A 27 46.67 -38.17 4.40
C ALA A 27 45.44 -37.80 5.27
N ALA A 28 44.28 -37.45 4.72
CA ALA A 28 43.20 -36.82 5.49
C ALA A 28 41.77 -37.37 5.22
N ALA A 29 41.42 -38.51 5.83
CA ALA A 29 40.03 -38.83 6.23
C ALA A 29 39.93 -40.11 7.11
N LYS A 30 39.46 -39.94 8.35
CA LYS A 30 38.73 -40.91 9.20
C LYS A 30 39.16 -42.39 9.20
N ALA A 31 39.92 -42.77 10.23
CA ALA A 31 39.94 -44.15 10.75
C ALA A 31 39.86 -44.17 12.30
N ALA A 32 38.64 -44.40 12.80
CA ALA A 32 38.27 -44.97 14.11
C ALA A 32 38.74 -44.33 15.46
N LEU A 33 37.73 -43.85 16.20
CA LEU A 33 37.42 -44.11 17.63
C LEU A 33 38.51 -44.07 18.74
N LEU A 34 38.19 -43.23 19.73
CA LEU A 34 38.38 -43.39 21.19
C LEU A 34 39.77 -43.18 21.84
N GLU A 35 39.67 -42.94 23.15
CA GLU A 35 40.72 -42.58 24.09
C GLU A 35 41.50 -43.78 24.65
N SER A 36 42.59 -43.45 25.35
CA SER A 36 43.16 -44.16 26.51
C SER A 36 44.10 -45.38 26.28
N SER A 37 44.90 -45.64 27.34
CA SER A 37 45.74 -46.82 27.59
C SER A 37 47.09 -46.99 26.87
N SER A 38 48.10 -46.32 27.44
CA SER A 38 49.36 -46.93 27.93
C SER A 38 50.36 -47.65 26.98
N SER A 39 51.56 -47.06 26.95
CA SER A 39 52.88 -47.69 27.24
C SER A 39 53.71 -48.45 26.18
N ARG A 40 54.92 -47.89 25.95
CA ARG A 40 56.28 -48.52 25.98
C ARG A 40 56.71 -49.59 24.93
N TYR A 41 58.03 -49.50 24.64
CA TYR A 41 58.99 -50.58 24.26
C TYR A 41 58.95 -51.12 22.80
N GLU A 42 60.09 -51.41 22.12
CA GLU A 42 61.53 -51.11 22.35
C GLU A 42 62.39 -51.40 21.07
N GLN A 43 63.72 -51.28 21.17
CA GLN A 43 64.81 -51.62 20.20
C GLN A 43 65.00 -50.63 19.03
N ARG A 44 66.09 -49.87 18.85
CA ARG A 44 67.55 -49.91 19.18
C ARG A 44 68.42 -50.89 18.36
N VAL A 45 69.38 -50.33 17.59
CA VAL A 45 70.72 -50.86 17.19
C VAL A 45 71.37 -49.84 16.22
N VAL A 46 72.65 -49.42 16.34
CA VAL A 46 73.61 -49.51 17.45
C VAL A 46 74.64 -48.34 17.42
N GLU A 47 75.40 -48.24 18.50
CA GLU A 47 76.59 -47.44 18.86
C GLU A 47 77.77 -47.45 17.82
N ALA A 48 78.84 -46.65 17.90
CA ALA A 48 79.75 -46.42 19.04
C ALA A 48 80.80 -45.31 18.69
N ILE A 49 81.62 -44.73 19.60
CA ILE A 49 81.85 -44.92 21.05
C ILE A 49 82.45 -43.64 21.68
N GLY A 50 82.34 -43.46 23.01
CA GLY A 50 83.01 -42.38 23.76
C GLY A 50 82.52 -42.26 25.20
N SER A 51 83.12 -42.98 26.15
CA SER A 51 82.52 -43.27 27.47
C SER A 51 83.53 -43.32 28.64
N LEU A 52 83.00 -43.53 29.85
CA LEU A 52 83.68 -43.70 31.18
C LEU A 52 83.95 -42.36 31.92
N THR A 53 83.84 -42.25 33.25
CA THR A 53 83.71 -43.24 34.36
C THR A 53 82.67 -42.79 35.41
N THR A 54 82.30 -43.53 36.48
CA THR A 54 81.67 -44.87 36.55
C THR A 54 80.87 -45.04 37.85
N THR A 55 79.53 -45.05 37.77
CA THR A 55 78.58 -45.98 38.44
C THR A 55 78.82 -46.55 39.86
N LYS A 56 77.75 -46.57 40.69
CA LYS A 56 77.26 -47.80 41.39
C LYS A 56 75.90 -47.65 42.11
N SER A 57 74.92 -48.43 41.64
CA SER A 57 74.19 -49.54 42.32
C SER A 57 73.67 -49.37 43.77
N THR A 58 72.49 -49.86 44.17
CA THR A 58 71.66 -50.99 43.66
C THR A 58 70.15 -50.71 43.71
N ALA A 59 69.34 -51.53 43.03
CA ALA A 59 67.87 -51.43 43.01
C ALA A 59 67.17 -52.11 44.21
N ALA A 60 65.87 -51.80 44.32
CA ALA A 60 64.81 -52.43 45.12
C ALA A 60 64.73 -52.11 46.64
N ILE A 61 63.68 -51.37 47.01
CA ILE A 61 62.74 -51.69 48.11
C ILE A 61 61.39 -50.99 47.81
N TYR A 62 60.31 -51.46 48.45
CA TYR A 62 58.94 -50.95 48.30
C TYR A 62 58.67 -49.69 49.14
N SER A 63 57.65 -48.95 48.70
CA SER A 63 56.80 -48.00 49.46
C SER A 63 57.04 -47.84 50.97
N ASP A 64 57.44 -46.64 51.38
CA ASP A 64 56.70 -45.86 52.39
C ASP A 64 56.93 -44.35 52.14
N SER A 65 56.16 -43.53 52.83
CA SER A 65 56.25 -42.07 52.90
C SER A 65 57.41 -41.59 53.79
N LYS A 66 57.91 -40.38 53.49
CA LYS A 66 59.02 -39.66 54.16
C LYS A 66 60.44 -40.25 53.95
N LEU A 67 61.24 -39.59 53.11
CA LEU A 67 62.51 -38.95 53.53
C LEU A 67 63.00 -37.96 52.42
N TRP A 68 63.96 -37.10 52.75
CA TRP A 68 64.38 -35.92 51.99
C TRP A 68 64.96 -36.14 50.58
N SER A 69 64.94 -35.05 49.81
CA SER A 69 65.67 -34.84 48.55
C SER A 69 67.19 -34.91 48.72
N THR A 70 67.90 -35.07 47.60
CA THR A 70 69.35 -34.80 47.51
C THR A 70 69.56 -33.40 46.96
N GLU A 71 70.22 -32.52 47.72
CA GLU A 71 70.76 -31.28 47.18
C GLU A 71 71.78 -31.57 46.08
N GLU A 72 71.58 -31.00 44.91
CA GLU A 72 72.69 -30.64 44.04
C GLU A 72 73.11 -29.23 44.45
N VAL A 73 74.33 -29.08 44.97
CA VAL A 73 74.82 -27.80 45.51
C VAL A 73 75.19 -26.86 44.36
N GLY A 74 74.16 -26.27 43.75
CA GLY A 74 74.28 -25.09 42.93
C GLY A 74 74.78 -23.92 43.78
N ILE A 75 75.69 -23.12 43.22
CA ILE A 75 76.03 -21.82 43.80
C ILE A 75 74.97 -20.86 43.28
N PHE A 76 73.86 -20.75 44.00
CA PHE A 76 72.81 -19.77 43.72
C PHE A 76 73.26 -18.36 44.16
N PRO A 77 72.77 -17.31 43.50
CA PRO A 77 73.06 -15.94 43.89
C PRO A 77 72.56 -15.59 45.30
N SER A 78 73.31 -14.69 45.93
CA SER A 78 72.97 -13.99 47.17
C SER A 78 72.22 -12.69 46.87
N LEU A 79 71.49 -12.17 47.86
CA LEU A 79 70.83 -10.85 47.81
C LEU A 79 71.76 -9.68 47.41
N GLU A 80 73.07 -9.86 47.53
CA GLU A 80 74.14 -8.99 47.02
C GLU A 80 74.06 -8.75 45.49
N GLN A 81 73.72 -9.78 44.69
CA GLN A 81 73.54 -9.61 43.24
C GLN A 81 72.24 -8.87 42.93
N SER A 82 71.18 -9.20 43.66
CA SER A 82 69.88 -8.55 43.59
C SER A 82 69.98 -7.05 43.92
N ALA A 83 70.74 -6.68 44.96
CA ALA A 83 70.93 -5.30 45.39
C ALA A 83 71.79 -4.47 44.41
N SER A 84 72.81 -5.07 43.80
CA SER A 84 73.61 -4.41 42.76
C SER A 84 72.82 -4.15 41.47
N LEU A 85 71.87 -5.00 41.08
CA LEU A 85 71.05 -4.82 39.87
C LEU A 85 70.11 -3.61 39.97
N ILE A 86 69.70 -3.24 41.19
CA ILE A 86 68.76 -2.13 41.45
C ILE A 86 69.43 -0.90 42.08
N HIS A 87 70.76 -0.80 41.96
CA HIS A 87 71.63 0.24 42.54
C HIS A 87 71.45 0.48 44.05
N LEU A 88 70.92 -0.51 44.78
CA LEU A 88 70.71 -0.43 46.23
C LEU A 88 72.03 -0.48 47.01
N ASP A 89 73.05 -1.14 46.48
CA ASP A 89 74.39 -1.12 47.10
C ASP A 89 75.12 0.21 46.86
N ASP A 90 74.85 0.90 45.74
CA ASP A 90 75.31 2.28 45.54
C ASP A 90 74.57 3.25 46.49
N TYR A 91 73.24 3.11 46.65
CA TYR A 91 72.47 3.81 47.69
C TYR A 91 73.07 3.58 49.10
N ARG A 92 73.29 2.32 49.49
CA ARG A 92 73.84 1.94 50.82
C ARG A 92 75.26 2.45 51.07
N THR A 93 76.02 2.73 50.01
CA THR A 93 77.41 3.22 50.11
C THR A 93 77.56 4.73 49.90
N ASP A 94 76.51 5.43 49.46
CA ASP A 94 76.52 6.89 49.38
C ASP A 94 76.46 7.54 50.78
N PRO A 95 77.40 8.45 51.13
CA PRO A 95 77.39 9.12 52.43
C PRO A 95 76.11 9.91 52.74
N ARG A 96 75.33 10.35 51.74
CA ARG A 96 74.06 11.07 51.92
C ARG A 96 73.00 10.23 52.62
N PHE A 97 72.93 8.94 52.31
CA PHE A 97 71.90 8.02 52.81
C PHE A 97 72.38 7.18 53.99
N SER A 98 73.59 7.45 54.51
CA SER A 98 74.25 6.69 55.57
C SER A 98 73.56 6.71 56.96
N SER A 99 72.43 7.42 57.08
CA SER A 99 71.54 7.42 58.26
C SER A 99 70.13 6.88 57.96
N VAL A 100 69.87 6.41 56.73
CA VAL A 100 68.55 6.03 56.23
C VAL A 100 68.57 4.54 55.84
N ASP A 101 68.29 3.69 56.81
CA ASP A 101 68.24 2.21 56.68
C ASP A 101 66.86 1.63 57.04
N GLY A 102 65.87 2.51 57.29
CA GLY A 102 64.52 2.18 57.75
C GLY A 102 64.35 2.20 59.28
N SER A 103 65.41 2.50 60.05
CA SER A 103 65.37 2.54 61.52
C SER A 103 64.22 3.39 62.08
N GLY A 104 63.32 2.75 62.83
CA GLY A 104 62.18 3.42 63.47
C GLY A 104 60.91 3.53 62.62
N PHE A 105 60.91 2.95 61.42
CA PHE A 105 59.71 2.63 60.65
C PHE A 105 59.47 1.12 60.67
N ALA A 106 58.21 0.70 60.69
CA ALA A 106 57.85 -0.71 60.58
C ALA A 106 57.43 -1.09 59.15
N THR A 107 57.68 -2.34 58.78
CA THR A 107 57.12 -2.99 57.58
C THR A 107 56.27 -4.18 57.99
N VAL A 108 55.12 -4.34 57.36
CA VAL A 108 54.23 -5.50 57.59
C VAL A 108 54.42 -6.52 56.48
N ILE A 109 54.48 -7.80 56.84
CA ILE A 109 54.44 -8.93 55.91
C ILE A 109 53.19 -9.78 56.20
N LEU A 110 52.37 -10.04 55.18
CA LEU A 110 51.25 -10.99 55.21
C LEU A 110 51.64 -12.25 54.44
N ASP A 111 52.00 -13.33 55.13
CA ASP A 111 52.55 -14.55 54.50
C ASP A 111 52.35 -15.82 55.38
N THR A 112 53.18 -16.87 55.22
CA THR A 112 53.07 -18.18 55.89
C THR A 112 53.53 -18.23 57.34
N GLY A 113 53.97 -17.11 57.91
CA GLY A 113 54.65 -17.03 59.19
C GLY A 113 56.11 -16.58 59.07
N ILE A 114 56.73 -16.33 60.21
CA ILE A 114 58.15 -15.97 60.32
C ILE A 114 58.88 -16.92 61.26
N ASP A 115 60.14 -17.24 60.94
CA ASP A 115 61.04 -17.97 61.84
C ASP A 115 61.49 -17.03 62.97
N LEU A 116 60.78 -17.08 64.10
CA LEU A 116 60.77 -16.03 65.13
C LEU A 116 62.15 -15.76 65.78
N ASP A 117 63.03 -16.76 65.88
CA ASP A 117 64.39 -16.61 66.42
C ASP A 117 65.51 -16.61 65.35
N HIS A 118 65.17 -16.45 64.06
CA HIS A 118 66.14 -16.45 62.97
C HIS A 118 67.09 -15.24 63.07
N PRO A 119 68.43 -15.43 63.06
CA PRO A 119 69.42 -14.37 63.34
C PRO A 119 69.46 -13.22 62.32
N PHE A 120 68.71 -13.33 61.22
CA PHE A 120 68.55 -12.25 60.23
C PHE A 120 67.63 -11.13 60.75
N PHE A 121 66.73 -11.43 61.69
CA PHE A 121 65.78 -10.47 62.26
C PHE A 121 66.32 -9.77 63.53
N GLY A 122 67.64 -9.80 63.71
CA GLY A 122 68.33 -9.26 64.87
C GLY A 122 68.56 -10.29 65.99
N PRO A 123 69.08 -9.86 67.15
CA PRO A 123 69.20 -10.72 68.32
C PRO A 123 67.86 -10.88 69.02
N ASP A 124 67.64 -12.01 69.71
CA ASP A 124 66.79 -12.03 70.90
C ASP A 124 67.66 -11.61 72.10
N SER A 125 67.55 -10.35 72.53
CA SER A 125 68.27 -9.85 73.72
C SER A 125 67.49 -10.06 75.01
N ASN A 126 66.20 -10.40 74.92
CA ASN A 126 65.26 -10.39 76.04
C ASN A 126 65.04 -11.80 76.64
N GLY A 127 65.12 -12.83 75.79
CA GLY A 127 65.09 -14.26 76.10
C GLY A 127 63.71 -14.90 76.02
N ASP A 128 62.78 -14.34 75.22
CA ASP A 128 61.43 -14.89 75.03
C ASP A 128 61.28 -15.79 73.80
N GLY A 129 62.28 -15.85 72.91
CA GLY A 129 62.26 -16.64 71.68
C GLY A 129 61.75 -15.89 70.46
N VAL A 130 61.68 -14.55 70.51
CA VAL A 130 61.39 -13.68 69.38
C VAL A 130 62.54 -12.70 69.19
N ALA A 131 63.04 -12.54 67.97
CA ALA A 131 64.10 -11.58 67.66
C ALA A 131 63.60 -10.13 67.84
N ASP A 132 64.40 -9.26 68.46
CA ASP A 132 63.98 -7.96 68.99
C ASP A 132 63.42 -6.98 67.95
N ARG A 133 63.66 -7.18 66.64
CA ARG A 133 63.06 -6.36 65.55
C ARG A 133 61.68 -6.86 65.11
N ILE A 134 61.24 -8.05 65.52
CA ILE A 134 59.87 -8.53 65.27
C ILE A 134 58.96 -7.90 66.33
N VAL A 135 58.62 -6.63 66.13
CA VAL A 135 57.90 -5.80 67.12
C VAL A 135 56.42 -6.18 67.30
N TYR A 136 55.86 -6.96 66.36
CA TYR A 136 54.57 -7.63 66.51
C TYR A 136 54.48 -8.85 65.60
N SER A 137 53.85 -9.92 66.09
CA SER A 137 53.47 -11.07 65.27
C SER A 137 52.17 -11.68 65.75
N TYR A 138 51.36 -12.20 64.80
CA TYR A 138 50.06 -12.82 65.08
C TYR A 138 49.65 -13.79 63.97
N ASP A 139 48.96 -14.87 64.32
CA ASP A 139 48.37 -15.83 63.37
C ASP A 139 46.88 -15.56 63.21
N PHE A 140 46.49 -15.03 62.04
CA PHE A 140 45.10 -14.80 61.64
C PHE A 140 44.43 -16.02 61.00
N ALA A 141 45.20 -17.06 60.66
CA ALA A 141 44.70 -18.30 60.10
C ALA A 141 44.13 -19.24 61.18
N ASP A 142 44.84 -19.40 62.30
CA ASP A 142 44.43 -20.20 63.47
C ASP A 142 43.98 -19.33 64.68
N ASN A 143 44.10 -17.99 64.59
CA ASN A 143 43.62 -17.00 65.57
C ASN A 143 44.33 -17.10 66.95
N ASP A 144 45.66 -17.17 66.94
CA ASP A 144 46.49 -17.00 68.14
C ASP A 144 47.81 -16.26 67.88
N SER A 145 48.75 -16.27 68.83
CA SER A 145 50.00 -15.51 68.75
C SER A 145 51.19 -16.26 68.12
N ASP A 146 51.02 -17.52 67.71
CA ASP A 146 52.10 -18.36 67.18
C ASP A 146 52.24 -18.20 65.65
N ALA A 147 52.72 -17.03 65.22
CA ALA A 147 52.98 -16.73 63.81
C ALA A 147 54.20 -17.47 63.21
N SER A 148 54.57 -18.64 63.75
CA SER A 148 55.77 -19.36 63.33
C SER A 148 55.65 -19.94 61.92
N ASP A 149 56.75 -19.86 61.17
CA ASP A 149 56.82 -20.36 59.79
C ASP A 149 57.15 -21.86 59.75
N VAL A 150 56.20 -22.67 59.30
CA VAL A 150 56.43 -24.10 59.01
C VAL A 150 56.84 -24.36 57.55
N ASN A 151 56.75 -23.34 56.69
CA ASN A 151 56.92 -23.45 55.24
C ASN A 151 58.31 -22.94 54.81
N GLY A 152 58.71 -21.78 55.33
CA GLY A 152 59.94 -21.06 55.00
C GLY A 152 59.72 -19.86 54.07
N HIS A 153 58.56 -19.78 53.40
CA HIS A 153 58.27 -18.71 52.44
C HIS A 153 58.15 -17.34 53.12
N GLY A 154 57.34 -17.20 54.17
CA GLY A 154 57.17 -15.92 54.87
C GLY A 154 58.44 -15.44 55.58
N SER A 155 59.30 -16.35 56.03
CA SER A 155 60.64 -16.05 56.53
C SER A 155 61.55 -15.50 55.43
N ASN A 156 61.55 -16.14 54.25
CA ASN A 156 62.30 -15.71 53.08
C ASN A 156 61.86 -14.29 52.65
N VAL A 157 60.55 -14.08 52.48
CA VAL A 157 59.95 -12.77 52.17
C VAL A 157 60.34 -11.70 53.19
N SER A 158 60.16 -11.96 54.48
CA SER A 158 60.52 -11.01 55.55
C SER A 158 62.01 -10.66 55.56
N SER A 159 62.88 -11.62 55.22
CA SER A 159 64.32 -11.39 55.14
C SER A 159 64.74 -10.53 53.94
N ILE A 160 64.04 -10.62 52.81
CA ILE A 160 64.28 -9.76 51.65
C ILE A 160 63.92 -8.30 51.98
N VAL A 161 62.84 -8.06 52.72
CA VAL A 161 62.52 -6.70 53.19
C VAL A 161 63.57 -6.17 54.17
N ALA A 162 63.93 -6.97 55.19
CA ALA A 162 64.45 -6.39 56.43
C ALA A 162 65.65 -7.12 57.10
N SER A 163 66.25 -8.14 56.48
CA SER A 163 67.39 -8.85 57.09
C SER A 163 68.58 -7.94 57.45
N SER A 164 69.05 -8.03 58.69
CA SER A 164 70.29 -7.38 59.18
C SER A 164 71.55 -8.25 59.03
N ASP A 165 71.49 -9.37 58.31
CA ASP A 165 72.70 -10.15 57.99
C ASP A 165 73.61 -9.41 56.99
N ALA A 166 74.92 -9.56 57.16
CA ALA A 166 75.93 -8.82 56.38
C ALA A 166 76.30 -9.47 55.02
N THR A 167 75.65 -10.58 54.64
CA THR A 167 75.77 -11.24 53.32
C THR A 167 74.40 -11.34 52.64
N TYR A 168 73.34 -11.49 53.43
CA TYR A 168 71.95 -11.53 52.98
C TYR A 168 71.19 -10.30 53.49
N THR A 169 71.72 -9.11 53.21
CA THR A 169 71.18 -7.83 53.70
C THR A 169 69.88 -7.48 52.99
N GLY A 170 68.78 -7.43 53.75
CA GLY A 170 67.46 -7.04 53.26
C GLY A 170 67.42 -5.56 52.86
N ALA A 171 66.42 -5.18 52.07
CA ALA A 171 66.33 -3.86 51.47
C ALA A 171 66.42 -2.71 52.49
N ALA A 172 65.63 -2.76 53.57
CA ALA A 172 65.68 -1.85 54.72
C ALA A 172 66.19 -2.57 55.98
N PRO A 173 67.52 -2.70 56.19
CA PRO A 173 68.10 -3.54 57.23
C PRO A 173 67.97 -2.97 58.65
N GLY A 174 67.46 -1.74 58.82
CA GLY A 174 67.11 -1.13 60.11
C GLY A 174 65.63 -1.21 60.48
N ALA A 175 64.73 -1.53 59.53
CA ALA A 175 63.27 -1.48 59.74
C ALA A 175 62.76 -2.42 60.84
N ASP A 176 61.73 -2.03 61.57
CA ASP A 176 60.99 -2.93 62.46
C ASP A 176 60.08 -3.86 61.64
N ILE A 177 59.92 -5.10 62.07
CA ILE A 177 59.23 -6.17 61.35
C ILE A 177 57.91 -6.48 62.06
N ILE A 178 56.81 -6.47 61.30
CA ILE A 178 55.52 -6.99 61.74
C ILE A 178 55.14 -8.14 60.84
N HIS A 179 54.98 -9.35 61.39
CA HIS A 179 54.58 -10.51 60.58
C HIS A 179 53.20 -11.02 60.97
N LEU A 180 52.25 -10.94 60.03
CA LEU A 180 50.88 -11.38 60.20
C LEU A 180 50.69 -12.66 59.37
N LYS A 181 50.65 -13.82 60.02
CA LYS A 181 50.47 -15.10 59.35
C LYS A 181 49.01 -15.22 58.89
N VAL A 182 48.80 -15.29 57.58
CA VAL A 182 47.46 -15.34 56.93
C VAL A 182 47.22 -16.64 56.14
N PHE A 183 48.20 -17.56 56.16
CA PHE A 183 48.09 -18.91 55.63
C PHE A 183 48.17 -19.92 56.79
N PRO A 184 47.21 -20.86 56.92
CA PRO A 184 47.39 -22.02 57.79
C PRO A 184 48.59 -22.87 57.31
N ASP A 185 49.10 -23.73 58.19
CA ASP A 185 50.22 -24.65 57.93
C ASP A 185 50.09 -25.54 56.66
N SER A 186 48.89 -25.63 56.07
CA SER A 186 48.65 -26.26 54.76
C SER A 186 49.09 -25.42 53.55
N GLY A 187 49.54 -24.18 53.72
CA GLY A 187 50.07 -23.33 52.64
C GLY A 187 49.01 -22.73 51.71
N SER A 188 47.77 -22.55 52.16
CA SER A 188 46.70 -21.92 51.38
C SER A 188 45.73 -21.19 52.32
N GLY A 189 45.77 -19.85 52.29
CA GLY A 189 44.95 -18.96 53.12
C GLY A 189 43.63 -18.55 52.47
N SER A 190 42.97 -17.53 53.03
CA SER A 190 41.74 -16.95 52.45
C SER A 190 41.72 -15.43 52.58
N PHE A 191 41.07 -14.75 51.63
CA PHE A 191 41.03 -13.28 51.64
C PHE A 191 40.35 -12.67 52.88
N GLY A 192 39.45 -13.38 53.57
CA GLY A 192 38.90 -12.90 54.86
C GLY A 192 39.92 -12.89 56.02
N MET A 193 41.00 -13.68 55.91
CA MET A 193 42.14 -13.62 56.84
C MET A 193 43.06 -12.44 56.49
N VAL A 194 43.22 -12.16 55.19
CA VAL A 194 43.92 -10.97 54.67
C VAL A 194 43.18 -9.69 55.06
N GLU A 195 41.86 -9.64 54.90
CA GLU A 195 40.94 -8.58 55.37
C GLU A 195 41.15 -8.32 56.87
N SER A 196 41.02 -9.36 57.69
CA SER A 196 41.19 -9.27 59.15
C SER A 196 42.58 -8.75 59.55
N ALA A 197 43.62 -9.14 58.81
CA ALA A 197 44.98 -8.66 59.02
C ALA A 197 45.15 -7.19 58.58
N LEU A 198 44.65 -6.80 57.40
CA LEU A 198 44.71 -5.42 56.91
C LEU A 198 43.91 -4.45 57.81
N GLN A 199 42.75 -4.88 58.32
CA GLN A 199 41.99 -4.12 59.33
C GLN A 199 42.80 -3.88 60.61
N TRP A 200 43.59 -4.87 61.04
CA TRP A 200 44.55 -4.67 62.13
C TRP A 200 45.67 -3.69 61.75
N VAL A 201 46.20 -3.74 60.53
CA VAL A 201 47.25 -2.80 60.07
C VAL A 201 46.71 -1.36 60.05
N VAL A 202 45.54 -1.11 59.46
CA VAL A 202 44.89 0.21 59.45
C VAL A 202 44.72 0.75 60.88
N ALA A 203 44.28 -0.09 61.81
CA ALA A 203 44.10 0.28 63.21
C ALA A 203 45.42 0.55 63.97
N ASN A 204 46.57 0.09 63.47
CA ASN A 204 47.87 0.14 64.17
C ASN A 204 48.99 0.87 63.40
N ALA A 205 48.73 1.38 62.18
CA ALA A 205 49.73 2.03 61.33
C ALA A 205 50.49 3.16 62.04
N ALA A 206 49.76 4.05 62.73
CA ALA A 206 50.35 5.13 63.52
C ALA A 206 51.00 4.67 64.84
N THR A 207 50.64 3.48 65.36
CA THR A 207 51.18 2.93 66.61
C THR A 207 52.61 2.40 66.43
N TYR A 208 52.87 1.74 65.30
CA TYR A 208 54.17 1.14 64.97
C TYR A 208 54.95 1.91 63.89
N ASN A 209 54.48 3.09 63.48
CA ASN A 209 55.04 3.86 62.36
C ASN A 209 55.20 3.01 61.07
N ILE A 210 54.16 2.28 60.70
CA ILE A 210 54.17 1.34 59.57
C ILE A 210 54.32 2.11 58.26
N ALA A 211 55.41 1.90 57.51
CA ALA A 211 55.70 2.57 56.24
C ALA A 211 55.20 1.78 55.03
N SER A 212 55.26 0.45 55.08
CA SER A 212 54.85 -0.42 53.97
C SER A 212 54.16 -1.70 54.43
N VAL A 213 53.39 -2.30 53.52
CA VAL A 213 52.75 -3.62 53.69
C VAL A 213 53.08 -4.48 52.47
N ASN A 214 53.72 -5.61 52.70
CA ASN A 214 54.06 -6.59 51.69
C ASN A 214 53.05 -7.74 51.66
N MET A 215 52.40 -7.93 50.52
CA MET A 215 51.53 -9.06 50.22
C MET A 215 52.13 -9.91 49.09
N SER A 216 53.02 -10.84 49.44
CA SER A 216 53.65 -11.79 48.51
C SER A 216 52.72 -12.95 48.09
N LEU A 217 51.42 -12.64 48.00
CA LEU A 217 50.29 -13.53 47.79
C LEU A 217 49.41 -13.03 46.63
N GLY A 218 48.50 -13.89 46.15
CA GLY A 218 47.50 -13.50 45.15
C GLY A 218 46.43 -14.57 44.91
N ASP A 219 45.42 -14.20 44.14
CA ASP A 219 44.41 -15.11 43.61
C ASP A 219 44.91 -15.90 42.39
N SER A 220 44.11 -16.87 41.93
CA SER A 220 44.44 -17.71 40.78
C SER A 220 43.85 -17.17 39.47
N GLN A 221 43.91 -15.85 39.25
CA GLN A 221 43.31 -15.17 38.10
C GLN A 221 44.34 -14.28 37.37
N ASN A 222 43.91 -13.69 36.26
CA ASN A 222 44.70 -12.80 35.42
C ASN A 222 43.85 -11.61 35.02
N HIS A 223 43.99 -10.50 35.73
CA HIS A 223 43.18 -9.29 35.55
C HIS A 223 43.93 -8.30 34.66
N ALA A 224 43.28 -7.80 33.61
CA ALA A 224 43.82 -6.82 32.66
C ALA A 224 43.17 -5.42 32.80
N SER A 225 42.61 -5.13 33.98
CA SER A 225 42.12 -3.81 34.39
C SER A 225 42.02 -3.77 35.93
N ASN A 226 42.01 -2.57 36.52
CA ASN A 226 41.89 -2.40 37.97
C ASN A 226 40.64 -3.10 38.53
N GLN A 227 40.81 -3.81 39.63
CA GLN A 227 39.78 -4.60 40.32
C GLN A 227 39.56 -4.10 41.74
N GLN A 228 38.38 -4.37 42.30
CA GLN A 228 38.08 -4.24 43.72
C GLN A 228 37.39 -5.53 44.17
N LEU A 229 38.12 -6.41 44.85
CA LEU A 229 37.69 -7.79 45.10
C LEU A 229 37.86 -8.21 46.56
N TYR A 230 37.11 -9.26 46.92
CA TYR A 230 37.14 -9.97 48.20
C TYR A 230 36.96 -9.14 49.49
N GLY A 231 36.61 -7.85 49.38
CA GLY A 231 36.32 -7.00 50.54
C GLY A 231 37.56 -6.45 51.25
N ILE A 232 38.68 -6.24 50.54
CA ILE A 232 39.91 -5.63 51.10
C ILE A 232 40.28 -4.28 50.48
N SER A 233 39.53 -3.82 49.48
CA SER A 233 39.88 -2.61 48.71
C SER A 233 39.74 -1.34 49.56
N ASP A 234 38.81 -1.31 50.52
CA ASP A 234 38.63 -0.20 51.45
C ASP A 234 39.71 -0.16 52.56
N GLU A 235 40.27 -1.29 53.01
CA GLU A 235 41.50 -1.26 53.81
C GLU A 235 42.71 -0.78 53.00
N LEU A 236 42.84 -1.21 51.74
CA LEU A 236 43.95 -0.76 50.88
C LEU A 236 43.88 0.76 50.64
N ALA A 237 42.68 1.29 50.35
CA ALA A 237 42.46 2.74 50.27
C ALA A 237 42.68 3.47 51.60
N ALA A 238 42.32 2.85 52.74
CA ALA A 238 42.58 3.42 54.07
C ALA A 238 44.08 3.45 54.42
N LEU A 239 44.86 2.45 53.99
CA LEU A 239 46.31 2.43 54.12
C LEU A 239 46.97 3.49 53.21
N ALA A 240 46.48 3.65 51.98
CA ALA A 240 46.93 4.70 51.09
C ALA A 240 46.67 6.11 51.66
N ALA A 241 45.51 6.33 52.28
CA ALA A 241 45.16 7.56 52.99
C ALA A 241 45.91 7.79 54.33
N LEU A 242 46.77 6.85 54.74
CA LEU A 242 47.66 6.93 55.90
C LEU A 242 49.15 7.01 55.49
N ASP A 243 49.43 7.27 54.21
CA ASP A 243 50.77 7.26 53.61
C ASP A 243 51.52 5.94 53.89
N VAL A 244 50.82 4.80 53.77
CA VAL A 244 51.39 3.45 53.89
C VAL A 244 51.42 2.82 52.49
N ILE A 245 52.62 2.47 52.02
CA ILE A 245 52.79 1.89 50.68
C ILE A 245 52.44 0.39 50.73
N VAL A 246 51.34 0.00 50.08
CA VAL A 246 50.97 -1.42 49.95
C VAL A 246 51.52 -1.99 48.64
N VAL A 247 52.17 -3.14 48.72
CA VAL A 247 52.91 -3.76 47.62
C VAL A 247 52.49 -5.22 47.50
N SER A 248 52.22 -5.67 46.27
CA SER A 248 51.74 -7.03 46.00
C SER A 248 52.50 -7.68 44.85
N SER A 249 52.70 -8.99 44.94
CA SER A 249 53.32 -9.78 43.88
C SER A 249 52.37 -9.93 42.67
N SER A 250 52.80 -9.56 41.46
CA SER A 250 51.96 -9.61 40.24
C SER A 250 51.41 -11.00 39.89
N GLY A 251 52.06 -12.07 40.36
CA GLY A 251 51.66 -13.47 40.13
C GLY A 251 52.66 -14.25 39.26
N ASN A 252 52.59 -15.58 39.35
CA ASN A 252 53.58 -16.50 38.77
C ASN A 252 52.99 -17.40 37.65
N SER A 253 51.87 -16.99 37.05
CA SER A 253 51.06 -17.82 36.15
C SER A 253 51.05 -17.38 34.68
N PHE A 254 51.97 -16.51 34.23
CA PHE A 254 51.96 -15.96 32.86
C PHE A 254 51.98 -17.04 31.76
N TYR A 255 52.89 -18.00 31.86
CA TYR A 255 52.92 -19.18 30.98
C TYR A 255 51.60 -19.98 31.00
N THR A 256 51.00 -20.18 32.17
CA THR A 256 49.75 -20.95 32.33
C THR A 256 48.49 -20.18 31.91
N PHE A 257 48.60 -18.88 31.66
CA PHE A 257 47.57 -18.04 31.02
C PHE A 257 47.91 -17.78 29.55
N ASP A 258 48.58 -18.72 28.87
CA ASP A 258 48.96 -18.67 27.45
C ASP A 258 49.72 -17.36 27.06
N SER A 259 50.48 -16.78 28.00
CA SER A 259 51.19 -15.49 27.85
C SER A 259 50.29 -14.26 27.66
N VAL A 260 49.04 -14.32 28.10
CA VAL A 260 48.11 -13.18 28.10
C VAL A 260 48.48 -12.19 29.20
N GLN A 261 48.52 -10.90 28.86
CA GLN A 261 48.76 -9.81 29.81
C GLN A 261 47.71 -9.76 30.92
N GLY A 262 48.16 -9.44 32.12
CA GLY A 262 47.35 -9.34 33.33
C GLY A 262 48.18 -9.58 34.59
N VAL A 263 47.58 -9.30 35.75
CA VAL A 263 48.16 -9.55 37.09
C VAL A 263 47.11 -10.17 38.02
N GLY A 264 47.53 -10.87 39.08
CA GLY A 264 46.63 -11.42 40.09
C GLY A 264 46.09 -10.34 41.05
N TYR A 265 44.98 -10.61 41.73
CA TYR A 265 44.51 -9.76 42.84
C TYR A 265 45.17 -10.22 44.15
N PRO A 266 45.69 -9.34 45.04
CA PRO A 266 45.45 -7.89 45.15
C PRO A 266 46.42 -6.99 44.37
N ALA A 267 47.30 -7.52 43.52
CA ALA A 267 48.17 -6.70 42.67
C ALA A 267 47.42 -5.95 41.55
N ALA A 268 46.15 -6.29 41.31
CA ALA A 268 45.23 -5.56 40.44
C ALA A 268 44.38 -4.49 41.16
N ASP A 269 44.58 -4.19 42.45
CA ASP A 269 43.89 -3.07 43.12
C ASP A 269 44.63 -1.76 42.88
N ALA A 270 43.91 -0.66 42.61
CA ALA A 270 44.50 0.65 42.34
C ALA A 270 45.33 1.23 43.52
N ASN A 271 45.14 0.72 44.74
CA ASN A 271 45.86 1.13 45.96
C ASN A 271 47.01 0.16 46.32
N SER A 272 47.41 -0.72 45.41
CA SER A 272 48.32 -1.84 45.64
C SER A 272 49.34 -1.95 44.51
N LEU A 273 50.61 -1.73 44.82
CA LEU A 273 51.67 -1.67 43.80
C LEU A 273 52.00 -3.08 43.28
N SER A 274 51.70 -3.33 42.00
CA SER A 274 51.95 -4.61 41.33
C SER A 274 53.42 -4.80 40.97
N VAL A 275 54.08 -5.81 41.55
CA VAL A 275 55.52 -6.08 41.37
C VAL A 275 55.77 -7.35 40.57
N GLY A 276 56.32 -7.19 39.37
CA GLY A 276 56.80 -8.28 38.51
C GLY A 276 58.23 -8.71 38.83
N ALA A 277 58.64 -9.88 38.35
CA ALA A 277 59.93 -10.51 38.66
C ALA A 277 60.88 -10.55 37.47
N VAL A 278 62.08 -10.00 37.67
CA VAL A 278 63.27 -10.23 36.83
C VAL A 278 64.25 -11.21 37.49
N TYR A 279 65.11 -11.81 36.67
CA TYR A 279 66.27 -12.57 37.13
C TYR A 279 67.34 -11.63 37.70
N ASP A 280 68.00 -12.03 38.80
CA ASP A 280 69.08 -11.23 39.39
C ASP A 280 70.47 -11.55 38.78
N GLY A 281 70.64 -12.74 38.20
CA GLY A 281 71.85 -13.18 37.50
C GLY A 281 71.61 -14.29 36.47
N ASP A 282 72.69 -14.69 35.78
CA ASP A 282 72.71 -15.89 34.92
C ASP A 282 72.98 -17.14 35.76
N VAL A 283 72.03 -18.06 35.77
CA VAL A 283 72.10 -19.38 36.42
C VAL A 283 71.96 -20.54 35.41
N GLY A 284 72.13 -20.27 34.12
CA GLY A 284 71.93 -21.22 33.02
C GLY A 284 70.46 -21.36 32.62
N SER A 285 70.06 -22.57 32.22
CA SER A 285 68.67 -22.88 31.88
C SER A 285 67.88 -23.35 33.10
N PHE A 286 66.60 -22.98 33.19
CA PHE A 286 65.72 -23.32 34.31
C PHE A 286 64.34 -23.77 33.83
N SER A 287 63.71 -24.70 34.54
CA SER A 287 62.37 -25.20 34.22
C SER A 287 61.50 -25.28 35.46
N TYR A 288 60.38 -24.56 35.43
CA TYR A 288 59.46 -24.42 36.55
C TYR A 288 58.36 -25.49 36.53
N SER A 289 57.80 -25.79 37.70
CA SER A 289 56.72 -26.78 37.87
C SER A 289 55.41 -26.41 37.15
N SER A 290 55.22 -25.14 36.81
CA SER A 290 54.13 -24.62 35.99
C SER A 290 54.24 -24.97 34.50
N GLY A 291 55.41 -25.42 34.03
CA GLY A 291 55.71 -25.63 32.62
C GLY A 291 56.44 -24.45 31.95
N ALA A 292 56.59 -23.32 32.64
CA ALA A 292 57.47 -22.22 32.19
C ALA A 292 58.94 -22.69 32.14
N VAL A 293 59.69 -22.33 31.10
CA VAL A 293 61.08 -22.74 30.88
C VAL A 293 61.88 -21.56 30.34
N ALA A 294 62.94 -21.17 31.05
CA ALA A 294 63.98 -20.29 30.52
C ALA A 294 65.11 -21.16 29.94
N ASN A 295 65.38 -21.04 28.64
CA ASN A 295 66.49 -21.74 27.97
C ASN A 295 67.84 -21.08 28.30
N SER A 296 67.84 -19.77 28.58
CA SER A 296 68.93 -19.07 29.27
C SER A 296 68.38 -18.00 30.23
N THR A 297 69.18 -17.62 31.22
CA THR A 297 68.83 -16.60 32.24
C THR A 297 69.90 -15.51 32.26
N GLY A 298 69.63 -14.39 32.93
CA GLY A 298 70.53 -13.23 32.93
C GLY A 298 70.00 -12.09 33.77
N SER A 299 70.90 -11.32 34.37
CA SER A 299 70.56 -10.18 35.24
C SER A 299 69.68 -9.16 34.51
N GLY A 300 68.52 -8.81 35.07
CA GLY A 300 67.56 -7.86 34.52
C GLY A 300 66.48 -8.47 33.60
N ARG A 301 66.63 -9.72 33.16
CA ARG A 301 65.66 -10.38 32.25
C ARG A 301 64.34 -10.70 32.94
N ILE A 302 63.22 -10.49 32.27
CA ILE A 302 61.90 -10.84 32.81
C ILE A 302 61.78 -12.38 32.90
N THR A 303 61.15 -12.88 33.97
CA THR A 303 60.96 -14.32 34.15
C THR A 303 59.75 -14.84 33.36
N PRO A 304 59.81 -16.06 32.77
CA PRO A 304 58.69 -16.63 32.00
C PRO A 304 57.46 -16.97 32.85
N PHE A 305 57.56 -16.90 34.19
CA PHE A 305 56.42 -17.05 35.09
C PHE A 305 55.75 -15.71 35.43
N SER A 306 56.47 -14.58 35.38
CA SER A 306 55.97 -13.30 35.91
C SER A 306 54.78 -12.80 35.11
N GLN A 307 53.62 -12.75 35.76
CA GLN A 307 52.48 -11.99 35.29
C GLN A 307 52.86 -10.51 35.18
N ARG A 308 52.32 -9.88 34.14
CA ARG A 308 52.67 -8.53 33.70
C ARG A 308 51.59 -7.97 32.80
N ASP A 309 51.33 -6.68 32.93
CA ASP A 309 50.36 -5.92 32.14
C ASP A 309 50.87 -4.49 31.91
N SER A 310 50.63 -3.96 30.71
CA SER A 310 51.06 -2.62 30.26
C SER A 310 50.58 -1.43 31.11
N GLN A 311 49.53 -1.58 31.90
CA GLN A 311 48.96 -0.53 32.75
C GLN A 311 49.05 -0.87 34.25
N LEU A 312 48.82 -2.14 34.61
CA LEU A 312 48.75 -2.56 36.02
C LEU A 312 50.13 -2.85 36.64
N THR A 313 51.10 -3.35 35.86
CA THR A 313 52.45 -3.56 36.41
C THR A 313 53.03 -2.21 36.83
N THR A 314 53.26 -2.04 38.13
CA THR A 314 53.81 -0.79 38.65
C THR A 314 55.32 -0.74 38.44
N ILE A 315 55.99 -1.86 38.73
CA ILE A 315 57.45 -1.95 38.73
C ILE A 315 57.91 -3.42 38.61
N MET A 316 59.09 -3.64 38.05
CA MET A 316 59.82 -4.92 38.09
C MET A 316 60.88 -4.88 39.19
N ALA A 317 61.13 -6.01 39.85
CA ALA A 317 62.22 -6.15 40.80
C ALA A 317 62.85 -7.56 40.78
N PRO A 318 64.06 -7.75 41.33
CA PRO A 318 64.75 -9.05 41.34
C PRO A 318 63.97 -10.09 42.15
N GLY A 319 63.54 -11.16 41.50
CA GLY A 319 62.70 -12.21 42.09
C GLY A 319 63.15 -13.65 41.81
N ALA A 320 64.26 -13.86 41.09
CA ALA A 320 64.73 -15.21 40.75
C ALA A 320 66.24 -15.30 40.45
N PRO A 321 66.97 -16.25 41.05
CA PRO A 321 66.76 -16.86 42.37
C PRO A 321 67.05 -15.84 43.49
N ILE A 322 66.27 -15.84 44.57
CA ILE A 322 66.55 -14.99 45.75
C ILE A 322 66.76 -15.85 46.98
N THR A 323 67.95 -15.74 47.58
CA THR A 323 68.37 -16.50 48.77
C THR A 323 68.23 -15.64 50.04
N GLY A 324 67.48 -16.13 51.02
CA GLY A 324 67.20 -15.45 52.29
C GLY A 324 67.01 -16.43 53.45
N ALA A 325 66.37 -15.97 54.52
CA ALA A 325 66.00 -16.79 55.67
C ALA A 325 65.00 -17.90 55.28
N GLY A 326 64.88 -18.91 56.13
CA GLY A 326 63.94 -20.01 56.02
C GLY A 326 63.75 -20.69 57.38
N ALA A 327 62.64 -21.39 57.53
CA ALA A 327 62.20 -21.97 58.81
C ALA A 327 63.28 -22.79 59.54
N ASN A 328 63.32 -22.68 60.87
CA ASN A 328 64.23 -23.37 61.79
C ASN A 328 65.72 -23.02 61.59
N GLY A 329 66.06 -21.75 61.36
CA GLY A 329 67.44 -21.26 61.26
C GLY A 329 68.16 -21.65 59.96
N ASN A 330 67.42 -21.93 58.88
CA ASN A 330 67.99 -22.38 57.60
C ASN A 330 68.00 -21.25 56.57
N LEU A 331 68.77 -21.40 55.50
CA LEU A 331 68.63 -20.55 54.31
C LEU A 331 67.67 -21.18 53.31
N LEU A 332 66.90 -20.36 52.61
CA LEU A 332 66.00 -20.77 51.54
C LEU A 332 66.22 -19.91 50.30
N THR A 333 66.39 -20.55 49.14
CA THR A 333 66.42 -19.91 47.82
C THR A 333 65.09 -20.15 47.12
N GLN A 334 64.45 -19.08 46.65
CA GLN A 334 63.15 -19.14 45.96
C GLN A 334 63.16 -18.37 44.64
N HIS A 335 62.13 -18.59 43.81
CA HIS A 335 61.89 -17.88 42.55
C HIS A 335 60.41 -17.48 42.51
N GLY A 336 60.11 -16.18 42.35
CA GLY A 336 58.74 -15.70 42.30
C GLY A 336 58.61 -14.17 42.33
N THR A 337 57.47 -13.67 41.85
CA THR A 337 57.01 -12.29 42.12
C THR A 337 56.87 -12.04 43.63
N SER A 338 56.58 -13.11 44.39
CA SER A 338 56.62 -13.15 45.86
C SER A 338 57.99 -12.80 46.47
N GLN A 339 59.09 -12.92 45.71
CA GLN A 339 60.44 -12.51 46.14
C GLN A 339 60.82 -11.13 45.58
N ALA A 340 60.18 -10.68 44.50
CA ALA A 340 60.35 -9.33 43.95
C ALA A 340 59.61 -8.26 44.77
N SER A 341 58.36 -8.53 45.16
CA SER A 341 57.52 -7.67 46.01
C SER A 341 58.22 -7.14 47.28
N PRO A 342 58.92 -7.98 48.09
CA PRO A 342 59.59 -7.50 49.31
C PRO A 342 60.79 -6.57 49.06
N GLN A 343 61.41 -6.59 47.88
CA GLN A 343 62.44 -5.61 47.51
C GLN A 343 61.83 -4.20 47.49
N ILE A 344 60.70 -4.06 46.79
CA ILE A 344 59.93 -2.80 46.68
C ILE A 344 59.36 -2.39 48.04
N SER A 345 58.86 -3.34 48.84
CA SER A 345 58.36 -3.07 50.18
C SER A 345 59.43 -2.49 51.11
N GLY A 346 60.70 -2.91 50.99
CA GLY A 346 61.81 -2.34 51.76
C GLY A 346 62.31 -1.03 51.19
N ILE A 347 62.40 -0.88 49.87
CA ILE A 347 62.69 0.40 49.20
C ILE A 347 61.63 1.46 49.56
N ALA A 348 60.36 1.06 49.74
CA ALA A 348 59.31 1.94 50.25
C ALA A 348 59.57 2.39 51.70
N VAL A 349 60.14 1.55 52.58
CA VAL A 349 60.57 1.99 53.92
C VAL A 349 61.70 3.01 53.80
N LEU A 350 62.73 2.73 52.99
CA LEU A 350 63.86 3.66 52.77
C LEU A 350 63.40 5.01 52.22
N ALA A 351 62.46 5.01 51.26
CA ALA A 351 61.90 6.22 50.68
C ALA A 351 61.08 7.02 51.70
N GLN A 352 60.30 6.36 52.58
CA GLN A 352 59.54 7.04 53.63
C GLN A 352 60.44 7.57 54.75
N ASP A 353 61.52 6.86 55.09
CA ASP A 353 62.56 7.27 56.05
C ASP A 353 63.31 8.52 55.52
N LEU A 354 63.78 8.46 54.27
CA LEU A 354 64.42 9.60 53.59
C LEU A 354 63.49 10.80 53.48
N ALA A 355 62.24 10.60 53.04
CA ALA A 355 61.27 11.68 52.93
C ALA A 355 60.97 12.32 54.30
N TYR A 356 60.98 11.54 55.39
CA TYR A 356 60.76 12.10 56.72
C TYR A 356 61.94 12.94 57.21
N ASP A 357 63.20 12.55 56.94
CA ASP A 357 64.38 13.38 57.25
C ASP A 357 64.45 14.65 56.37
N VAL A 358 64.11 14.53 55.08
CA VAL A 358 64.26 15.59 54.07
C VAL A 358 63.07 16.57 54.03
N LEU A 359 61.84 16.06 54.11
CA LEU A 359 60.58 16.83 53.96
C LEU A 359 59.85 17.06 55.30
N GLY A 360 60.24 16.34 56.38
CA GLY A 360 59.52 16.35 57.66
C GLY A 360 58.15 15.65 57.62
N ARG A 361 57.87 14.88 56.56
CA ARG A 361 56.64 14.14 56.31
C ARG A 361 56.90 12.89 55.47
N ARG A 362 55.91 12.03 55.37
CA ARG A 362 55.89 10.92 54.39
C ARG A 362 55.62 11.43 52.97
N LEU A 363 56.00 10.60 51.99
CA LEU A 363 55.46 10.66 50.63
C LEU A 363 54.03 10.10 50.66
N THR A 364 53.12 10.74 49.94
CA THR A 364 51.84 10.14 49.57
C THR A 364 52.06 8.97 48.61
N VAL A 365 51.08 8.06 48.50
CA VAL A 365 51.22 6.89 47.59
C VAL A 365 51.44 7.32 46.13
N SER A 366 50.76 8.38 45.67
CA SER A 366 50.96 8.94 44.33
C SER A 366 52.38 9.48 44.15
N GLU A 367 52.88 10.31 45.07
CA GLU A 367 54.26 10.82 44.99
C GLU A 367 55.28 9.66 44.97
N PHE A 368 55.09 8.63 45.79
CA PHE A 368 55.98 7.47 45.77
C PHE A 368 55.92 6.71 44.43
N VAL A 369 54.72 6.48 43.87
CA VAL A 369 54.55 5.78 42.58
C VAL A 369 55.10 6.59 41.41
N ASP A 370 54.88 7.90 41.38
CA ASP A 370 55.33 8.79 40.31
C ASP A 370 56.86 8.95 40.32
N LEU A 371 57.47 9.09 41.50
CA LEU A 371 58.92 9.02 41.66
C LEU A 371 59.45 7.65 41.23
N LEU A 372 58.93 6.56 41.81
CA LEU A 372 59.37 5.18 41.53
C LEU A 372 59.33 4.84 40.04
N ARG A 373 58.32 5.32 39.30
CA ARG A 373 58.20 5.13 37.84
C ARG A 373 59.11 6.07 37.04
N SER A 374 59.22 7.33 37.42
CA SER A 374 60.03 8.33 36.67
C SER A 374 61.54 8.16 36.86
N THR A 375 61.98 7.57 37.98
CA THR A 375 63.39 7.25 38.23
C THR A 375 63.78 5.83 37.84
N ALA A 376 62.82 4.99 37.40
CA ALA A 376 63.09 3.60 37.07
C ALA A 376 63.97 3.43 35.81
N SER A 377 64.93 2.52 35.91
CA SER A 377 65.55 1.89 34.74
C SER A 377 64.48 1.13 33.91
N GLN A 378 64.82 0.71 32.69
CA GLN A 378 63.84 0.17 31.74
C GLN A 378 64.31 -1.17 31.18
N VAL A 379 63.46 -2.19 31.24
CA VAL A 379 63.68 -3.53 30.66
C VAL A 379 62.65 -3.81 29.58
N MET A 380 63.01 -4.53 28.51
CA MET A 380 62.13 -4.78 27.37
C MET A 380 61.77 -6.26 27.27
N ASP A 381 60.47 -6.55 27.26
CA ASP A 381 59.94 -7.91 27.25
C ASP A 381 60.07 -8.56 25.86
N GLY A 382 61.12 -9.35 25.68
CA GLY A 382 61.43 -10.08 24.45
C GLY A 382 62.53 -9.46 23.59
N ASP A 383 63.42 -8.62 24.15
CA ASP A 383 64.61 -8.16 23.42
C ASP A 383 65.81 -9.12 23.57
N ASP A 384 65.96 -9.76 24.74
CA ASP A 384 67.01 -10.76 24.99
C ASP A 384 66.60 -12.02 25.79
N GLU A 385 65.33 -12.12 26.24
CA GLU A 385 64.76 -13.36 26.79
C GLU A 385 64.79 -14.53 25.79
N ASP A 386 65.21 -15.70 26.26
CA ASP A 386 65.19 -16.97 25.53
C ASP A 386 64.49 -18.02 26.42
N ASP A 387 63.17 -18.12 26.27
CA ASP A 387 62.29 -18.92 27.11
C ASP A 387 61.22 -19.69 26.30
N ASN A 388 60.03 -19.94 26.87
CA ASN A 388 58.91 -20.63 26.22
C ASN A 388 57.56 -19.90 26.33
N VAL A 389 57.55 -18.60 26.59
CA VAL A 389 56.34 -17.75 26.55
C VAL A 389 56.31 -16.88 25.30
N THR A 390 55.18 -16.21 25.05
CA THR A 390 55.08 -15.15 24.04
C THR A 390 55.27 -13.80 24.70
N ASN A 391 56.46 -13.23 24.54
CA ASN A 391 56.83 -11.94 25.13
C ASN A 391 56.07 -10.78 24.45
N THR A 392 55.72 -9.76 25.24
CA THR A 392 54.77 -8.71 24.82
C THR A 392 55.35 -7.67 23.87
N GLY A 393 56.69 -7.56 23.79
CA GLY A 393 57.38 -6.50 23.05
C GLY A 393 57.27 -5.11 23.69
N LEU A 394 56.84 -5.03 24.96
CA LEU A 394 56.68 -3.79 25.71
C LEU A 394 57.87 -3.52 26.63
N THR A 395 58.03 -2.27 27.03
CA THR A 395 59.01 -1.85 28.04
C THR A 395 58.34 -1.76 29.40
N PHE A 396 58.98 -2.32 30.43
CA PHE A 396 58.55 -2.25 31.82
C PHE A 396 59.61 -1.54 32.68
N PRO A 397 59.19 -0.73 33.66
CA PRO A 397 60.13 -0.07 34.56
C PRO A 397 60.73 -1.09 35.55
N LEU A 398 62.05 -1.07 35.73
CA LEU A 398 62.82 -1.83 36.72
C LEU A 398 63.37 -0.87 37.78
N VAL A 399 63.12 -1.17 39.05
CA VAL A 399 63.43 -0.26 40.17
C VAL A 399 64.91 0.14 40.24
N ASP A 400 65.14 1.43 40.47
CA ASP A 400 66.44 2.02 40.79
C ASP A 400 66.33 2.71 42.15
N ALA A 401 66.94 2.11 43.17
CA ALA A 401 66.86 2.60 44.55
C ALA A 401 67.68 3.88 44.77
N LEU A 402 68.77 4.07 44.01
CA LEU A 402 69.59 5.27 44.11
C LEU A 402 68.90 6.46 43.45
N ALA A 403 68.42 6.30 42.21
CA ALA A 403 67.77 7.38 41.47
C ALA A 403 66.48 7.86 42.17
N LEU A 404 65.71 6.94 42.77
CA LEU A 404 64.56 7.27 43.61
C LEU A 404 64.97 8.15 44.81
N ALA A 405 66.04 7.78 45.51
CA ALA A 405 66.55 8.52 46.65
C ALA A 405 67.11 9.92 46.27
N GLU A 406 67.73 10.05 45.10
CA GLU A 406 68.15 11.36 44.58
C GLU A 406 66.96 12.27 44.27
N ALA A 407 65.89 11.75 43.66
CA ALA A 407 64.68 12.53 43.38
C ALA A 407 63.95 12.98 44.67
N ILE A 408 63.98 12.17 45.74
CA ILE A 408 63.44 12.55 47.06
C ILE A 408 64.27 13.67 47.70
N LEU A 409 65.61 13.70 47.51
CA LEU A 409 66.44 14.83 47.96
C LEU A 409 66.08 16.14 47.25
N ASP A 410 65.82 16.09 45.94
CA ASP A 410 65.47 17.29 45.16
C ASP A 410 64.12 17.89 45.58
N LEU A 411 63.16 17.08 46.07
CA LEU A 411 61.92 17.58 46.70
C LEU A 411 62.18 18.42 47.97
N GLY A 412 63.30 18.21 48.66
CA GLY A 412 63.73 18.95 49.85
C GLY A 412 64.60 20.18 49.57
N GLY A 413 64.89 20.47 48.30
CA GLY A 413 65.67 21.64 47.91
C GLY A 413 64.96 22.97 48.21
N PRO A 414 65.68 24.12 48.15
CA PRO A 414 65.03 25.42 48.08
C PRO A 414 64.26 25.49 46.75
N SER A 415 62.97 25.19 46.80
CA SER A 415 62.13 25.00 45.61
C SER A 415 62.10 26.28 44.76
N SER A 416 62.51 26.12 43.49
CA SER A 416 62.21 27.05 42.40
C SER A 416 60.75 27.50 42.50
N PRO A 417 60.42 28.78 42.24
CA PRO A 417 59.02 29.18 42.16
C PRO A 417 58.30 28.32 41.12
N THR A 418 57.23 27.63 41.52
CA THR A 418 56.48 26.72 40.66
C THR A 418 55.10 27.30 40.41
N LEU A 419 54.65 27.24 39.15
CA LEU A 419 53.36 27.70 38.70
C LEU A 419 52.46 26.53 38.32
N THR A 420 51.21 26.59 38.77
CA THR A 420 50.12 25.71 38.30
C THR A 420 48.92 26.57 37.93
N ILE A 421 48.18 26.18 36.88
CA ILE A 421 46.90 26.80 36.52
C ILE A 421 45.75 25.86 36.87
N THR A 422 44.64 26.43 37.33
CA THR A 422 43.42 25.68 37.69
C THR A 422 42.19 26.41 37.19
N ALA A 423 41.25 25.66 36.61
CA ALA A 423 39.89 26.14 36.38
C ALA A 423 39.24 26.57 37.70
N THR A 424 38.50 27.68 37.71
CA THR A 424 37.75 28.17 38.89
C THR A 424 36.27 28.30 38.53
N ASP A 425 35.91 29.29 37.72
CA ASP A 425 34.60 29.39 37.06
C ASP A 425 34.83 29.19 35.56
N ALA A 426 34.99 27.94 35.12
CA ALA A 426 35.43 27.61 33.75
C ALA A 426 34.44 26.75 32.94
N ILE A 427 33.22 26.52 33.45
CA ILE A 427 32.12 25.90 32.71
C ILE A 427 30.92 26.83 32.88
N LEU A 428 30.59 27.57 31.84
CA LEU A 428 29.59 28.64 31.83
C LEU A 428 28.93 28.69 30.45
N SER A 429 27.67 29.11 30.39
CA SER A 429 27.03 29.50 29.12
C SER A 429 27.53 30.84 28.62
N GLU A 430 27.50 31.07 27.32
CA GLU A 430 28.05 32.28 26.70
C GLU A 430 27.12 33.50 26.80
N GLY A 431 25.82 33.33 26.52
CA GLY A 431 24.81 34.39 26.49
C GLY A 431 24.51 34.94 25.08
N ASP A 432 23.48 35.78 24.95
CA ASP A 432 23.04 36.36 23.66
C ASP A 432 24.04 37.41 23.07
N ASP A 433 23.98 37.65 21.74
CA ASP A 433 24.74 38.66 20.97
C ASP A 433 25.07 39.95 21.75
N GLY A 434 26.34 40.02 22.13
CA GLY A 434 26.96 41.18 22.76
C GLY A 434 27.07 41.12 24.28
N ASP A 435 26.64 40.03 24.92
CA ASP A 435 27.04 39.72 26.29
C ASP A 435 28.50 39.23 26.36
N LEU A 436 29.10 39.33 27.56
CA LEU A 436 30.51 39.02 27.80
C LEU A 436 30.66 38.18 29.07
N THR A 437 30.76 36.87 28.90
CA THR A 437 30.90 35.91 29.99
C THR A 437 32.36 35.78 30.43
N ASN A 438 32.59 35.84 31.76
CA ASN A 438 33.92 35.96 32.35
C ASN A 438 34.35 34.62 32.96
N PHE A 439 35.06 33.82 32.17
CA PHE A 439 35.66 32.56 32.61
C PHE A 439 36.86 32.85 33.51
N THR A 440 36.93 32.22 34.70
CA THR A 440 37.97 32.50 35.70
C THR A 440 38.88 31.30 35.94
N PHE A 441 40.19 31.58 35.97
CA PHE A 441 41.25 30.61 36.18
C PHE A 441 42.22 31.12 37.24
N THR A 442 42.54 30.29 38.22
CA THR A 442 43.50 30.63 39.28
C THR A 442 44.86 30.06 38.92
N VAL A 443 45.83 30.93 38.69
CA VAL A 443 47.25 30.56 38.56
C VAL A 443 47.91 30.69 39.93
N GLN A 444 48.25 29.56 40.52
CA GLN A 444 48.89 29.45 41.83
C GLN A 444 50.41 29.42 41.66
N ARG A 445 51.11 30.25 42.44
CA ARG A 445 52.57 30.24 42.59
C ARG A 445 52.96 29.68 43.96
N THR A 446 53.86 28.69 43.96
CA THR A 446 54.44 28.06 45.15
C THR A 446 55.98 28.16 45.09
N GLY A 447 56.70 27.55 46.05
CA GLY A 447 58.18 27.61 46.11
C GLY A 447 58.72 28.97 46.58
N ASP A 448 59.89 29.37 46.08
CA ASP A 448 60.53 30.65 46.43
C ASP A 448 59.77 31.86 45.85
N LEU A 449 58.92 32.45 46.68
CA LEU A 449 58.18 33.67 46.39
C LEU A 449 59.00 34.96 46.55
N THR A 450 60.30 34.92 46.90
CA THR A 450 61.06 36.14 47.24
C THR A 450 61.47 36.99 46.03
N ALA A 451 61.47 36.41 44.83
CA ALA A 451 61.70 37.10 43.56
C ALA A 451 60.39 37.38 42.78
N GLU A 452 60.50 38.17 41.73
CA GLU A 452 59.46 38.33 40.70
C GLU A 452 59.49 37.12 39.74
N SER A 453 58.33 36.61 39.34
CA SER A 453 58.19 35.55 38.32
C SER A 453 57.15 35.96 37.28
N THR A 454 57.48 35.82 36.00
CA THR A 454 56.57 35.98 34.86
C THR A 454 56.28 34.64 34.21
N VAL A 455 55.14 34.53 33.54
CA VAL A 455 54.77 33.42 32.64
C VAL A 455 53.88 33.97 31.54
N ASP A 456 54.06 33.51 30.30
CA ASP A 456 53.15 33.81 29.20
C ASP A 456 51.97 32.84 29.24
N PHE A 457 50.77 33.29 28.87
CA PHE A 457 49.60 32.47 28.62
C PHE A 457 49.09 32.67 27.20
N ALA A 458 48.54 31.60 26.60
CA ALA A 458 47.79 31.67 25.35
C ALA A 458 46.57 30.74 25.43
N VAL A 459 45.42 31.21 24.94
CA VAL A 459 44.22 30.40 24.71
C VAL A 459 44.32 29.75 23.33
N ALA A 460 43.79 28.52 23.22
CA ALA A 460 43.50 27.87 21.94
C ALA A 460 42.29 26.92 22.10
N GLY A 461 41.53 26.69 21.02
CA GLY A 461 40.51 25.65 20.97
C GLY A 461 41.06 24.25 21.27
N SER A 462 40.23 23.40 21.87
CA SER A 462 40.61 22.06 22.37
C SER A 462 39.42 21.08 22.32
N GLY A 463 39.63 19.80 22.58
CA GLY A 463 38.53 18.83 22.60
C GLY A 463 37.97 18.49 21.20
N ALA A 464 36.67 18.17 21.12
CA ALA A 464 36.01 17.71 19.90
C ALA A 464 35.26 18.82 19.15
N ALA A 465 34.71 19.80 19.88
CA ALA A 465 34.24 21.09 19.38
C ALA A 465 35.22 22.16 19.91
N PRO A 466 36.26 22.52 19.15
CA PRO A 466 37.33 23.37 19.65
C PRO A 466 37.06 24.85 19.40
N ALA A 467 36.91 25.59 20.51
CA ALA A 467 36.57 27.01 20.47
C ALA A 467 37.48 27.82 19.56
N ASN A 468 36.89 28.72 18.77
CA ASN A 468 37.55 29.34 17.65
C ASN A 468 38.09 30.74 18.02
N ALA A 469 38.06 31.71 17.10
CA ALA A 469 38.59 33.05 17.38
C ALA A 469 37.47 34.08 17.59
N ASP A 470 36.30 33.87 16.99
CA ASP A 470 35.23 34.86 16.93
C ASP A 470 34.44 34.94 18.25
N ASP A 471 34.29 33.81 18.94
CA ASP A 471 33.86 33.60 20.35
C ASP A 471 34.77 34.29 21.40
N PHE A 472 35.96 34.76 21.02
CA PHE A 472 36.79 35.66 21.83
C PHE A 472 36.90 37.09 21.27
N GLY A 473 36.04 37.46 20.31
CA GLY A 473 36.01 38.78 19.67
C GLY A 473 36.96 38.92 18.46
N GLY A 474 37.40 37.82 17.86
CA GLY A 474 38.15 37.74 16.60
C GLY A 474 39.65 37.43 16.71
N GLU A 475 40.21 37.32 17.93
CA GLU A 475 41.60 36.88 18.17
C GLU A 475 41.71 36.11 19.49
N PHE A 476 42.36 34.93 19.50
CA PHE A 476 42.59 34.14 20.72
C PHE A 476 43.33 34.95 21.83
N PRO A 477 42.80 35.01 23.07
CA PRO A 477 43.44 35.75 24.15
C PRO A 477 44.82 35.23 24.53
N SER A 478 45.78 36.14 24.71
CA SER A 478 47.15 35.82 25.14
C SER A 478 47.82 37.01 25.84
N GLY A 479 48.87 36.75 26.61
CA GLY A 479 49.63 37.80 27.30
C GLY A 479 50.63 37.25 28.33
N THR A 480 51.21 38.15 29.14
CA THR A 480 52.19 37.79 30.18
C THR A 480 51.62 38.08 31.57
N LEU A 481 51.50 37.06 32.42
CA LEU A 481 51.22 37.19 33.84
C LEU A 481 52.51 37.56 34.58
N THR A 482 52.41 38.38 35.63
CA THR A 482 53.56 38.80 36.46
C THR A 482 53.18 38.70 37.93
N PHE A 483 53.88 37.84 38.66
CA PHE A 483 53.79 37.67 40.10
C PHE A 483 54.87 38.50 40.79
N ALA A 484 54.46 39.51 41.55
CA ALA A 484 55.35 40.30 42.38
C ALA A 484 55.99 39.43 43.50
N PRO A 485 57.08 39.91 44.14
CA PRO A 485 57.62 39.28 45.34
C PRO A 485 56.56 39.11 46.44
N ALA A 486 56.45 37.89 46.98
CA ALA A 486 55.44 37.39 47.90
C ALA A 486 53.99 37.28 47.35
N GLU A 487 53.78 37.44 46.04
CA GLU A 487 52.50 37.17 45.39
C GLU A 487 52.38 35.68 45.04
N ALA A 488 51.39 35.00 45.63
CA ALA A 488 51.22 33.55 45.53
C ALA A 488 50.09 33.12 44.58
N THR A 489 49.25 34.04 44.11
CA THR A 489 48.03 33.73 43.35
C THR A 489 47.73 34.85 42.37
N TYR A 490 47.41 34.51 41.12
CA TYR A 490 46.93 35.43 40.10
C TYR A 490 45.62 34.89 39.52
N VAL A 491 44.58 35.73 39.46
CA VAL A 491 43.32 35.36 38.79
C VAL A 491 43.39 35.85 37.35
N LEU A 492 43.41 34.89 36.42
CA LEU A 492 43.27 35.14 34.99
C LEU A 492 41.78 35.10 34.65
N THR A 493 41.29 36.14 33.99
CA THR A 493 39.94 36.18 33.41
C THR A 493 40.06 36.13 31.91
N ILE A 494 39.40 35.15 31.30
CA ILE A 494 39.15 35.09 29.86
C ILE A 494 37.72 35.59 29.64
N GLN A 495 37.52 36.43 28.62
CA GLN A 495 36.18 36.88 28.23
C GLN A 495 35.77 36.12 26.98
N VAL A 496 34.67 35.38 27.07
CA VAL A 496 33.95 34.81 25.93
C VAL A 496 32.88 35.82 25.53
N THR A 497 32.67 35.98 24.23
CA THR A 497 31.61 36.79 23.63
C THR A 497 30.56 35.83 23.11
N GLY A 498 29.37 35.82 23.71
CA GLY A 498 28.28 35.00 23.20
C GLY A 498 27.60 35.67 22.00
N ASP A 499 27.08 34.86 21.07
CA ASP A 499 26.32 35.36 19.92
C ASP A 499 24.90 34.78 19.78
N THR A 500 24.54 34.25 18.61
CA THR A 500 23.20 33.72 18.27
C THR A 500 23.26 32.62 17.20
N GLU A 501 24.44 32.08 16.90
CA GLU A 501 24.63 30.95 15.98
C GLU A 501 24.45 29.60 16.70
N VAL A 502 23.84 28.62 16.02
CA VAL A 502 23.56 27.31 16.65
C VAL A 502 24.80 26.42 16.60
N GLU A 503 25.46 26.28 17.75
CA GLU A 503 26.64 25.44 17.91
C GLU A 503 26.51 24.34 18.98
N GLN A 504 27.63 23.83 19.47
CA GLN A 504 27.75 22.74 20.46
C GLN A 504 28.64 23.23 21.59
N ASP A 505 28.51 22.66 22.80
CA ASP A 505 29.39 22.95 23.94
C ASP A 505 30.89 22.94 23.56
N GLU A 506 31.46 24.13 23.31
CA GLU A 506 32.82 24.29 22.82
C GLU A 506 33.85 24.20 23.96
N GLN A 507 35.07 23.79 23.64
CA GLN A 507 36.16 23.70 24.61
C GLN A 507 37.39 24.49 24.20
N PHE A 508 37.94 25.24 25.14
CA PHE A 508 39.23 25.92 25.00
C PHE A 508 40.21 25.49 26.10
N GLN A 509 41.49 25.66 25.83
CA GLN A 509 42.57 25.40 26.77
C GLN A 509 43.49 26.61 26.87
N ILE A 510 43.83 26.98 28.11
CA ILE A 510 44.89 27.95 28.41
C ILE A 510 46.19 27.17 28.57
N MET A 511 47.19 27.52 27.78
CA MET A 511 48.56 27.00 27.86
C MET A 511 49.48 28.04 28.52
N LEU A 512 50.19 27.66 29.58
CA LEU A 512 51.25 28.45 30.19
C LEU A 512 52.60 28.15 29.51
N SER A 513 53.43 29.19 29.31
CA SER A 513 54.73 29.06 28.63
C SER A 513 55.72 30.16 29.03
N ASN A 514 56.97 30.08 28.56
CA ASN A 514 58.00 31.13 28.69
C ASN A 514 58.23 31.66 30.14
N ALA A 515 58.07 30.80 31.16
CA ALA A 515 58.29 31.20 32.55
C ALA A 515 59.71 31.78 32.78
N THR A 516 59.83 32.76 33.67
CA THR A 516 61.14 33.39 33.97
C THR A 516 62.16 32.33 34.37
N SER A 517 63.36 32.33 33.76
CA SER A 517 64.41 31.32 34.03
C SER A 517 64.65 31.08 35.53
N GLY A 518 64.42 29.85 35.98
CA GLY A 518 64.41 29.48 37.40
C GLY A 518 63.01 29.35 38.02
N THR A 519 61.96 29.68 37.27
CA THR A 519 60.54 29.38 37.58
C THR A 519 60.16 28.10 36.82
N LEU A 520 59.47 27.18 37.48
CA LEU A 520 58.91 25.97 36.88
C LEU A 520 57.43 26.17 36.56
N ILE A 521 56.93 25.44 35.57
CA ILE A 521 55.50 25.21 35.35
C ILE A 521 55.28 23.72 35.66
N ALA A 522 54.36 23.41 36.57
CA ALA A 522 54.05 22.03 36.96
C ALA A 522 52.68 21.57 36.43
N GLU A 523 51.74 22.50 36.25
CA GLU A 523 50.53 22.29 35.45
C GLU A 523 50.58 23.29 34.31
N GLU A 524 50.87 22.81 33.10
CA GLU A 524 51.02 23.66 31.91
C GLU A 524 49.67 24.10 31.32
N THR A 525 48.57 23.41 31.67
CA THR A 525 47.26 23.65 31.04
C THR A 525 46.07 23.68 32.01
N ALA A 526 45.04 24.45 31.66
CA ALA A 526 43.70 24.30 32.20
C ALA A 526 42.66 24.54 31.09
N SER A 527 41.58 23.77 31.10
CA SER A 527 40.51 23.88 30.10
C SER A 527 39.30 24.64 30.63
N GLY A 528 38.61 25.33 29.71
CA GLY A 528 37.25 25.83 29.88
C GLY A 528 36.28 25.12 28.93
N THR A 529 34.99 25.19 29.24
CA THR A 529 33.90 24.68 28.40
C THR A 529 32.82 25.75 28.31
N ILE A 530 32.63 26.26 27.10
CA ILE A 530 31.52 27.14 26.73
C ILE A 530 30.30 26.21 26.57
N LEU A 531 29.16 26.61 27.13
CA LEU A 531 27.91 25.85 27.00
C LEU A 531 26.94 26.65 26.12
N ALA A 532 26.58 26.10 24.96
CA ALA A 532 25.65 26.77 24.05
C ALA A 532 24.26 26.88 24.70
N ASP A 533 23.78 28.10 24.97
CA ASP A 533 22.43 28.36 25.49
C ASP A 533 21.40 28.75 24.41
N ASP A 534 21.81 28.69 23.13
CA ASP A 534 21.00 28.92 21.94
C ASP A 534 19.70 28.11 21.87
N SER A 535 18.62 28.85 21.71
CA SER A 535 17.27 28.32 21.73
C SER A 535 16.74 28.13 20.31
N ILE A 536 16.77 26.88 19.84
CA ILE A 536 16.20 26.44 18.57
C ILE A 536 14.69 26.22 18.76
N VAL A 537 13.88 26.48 17.72
CA VAL A 537 12.46 26.07 17.67
C VAL A 537 12.20 25.09 16.53
N ASP A 538 11.55 23.98 16.86
CA ASP A 538 11.13 22.94 15.93
C ASP A 538 9.60 22.75 15.96
N ILE A 539 9.02 22.32 14.83
CA ILE A 539 7.69 21.68 14.78
C ILE A 539 7.82 20.25 14.26
N VAL A 540 7.15 19.31 14.94
CA VAL A 540 7.04 17.90 14.50
C VAL A 540 5.58 17.42 14.55
N PRO A 541 5.16 16.54 13.62
CA PRO A 541 3.84 15.91 13.70
C PRO A 541 3.75 14.97 14.92
N LEU A 542 2.61 14.97 15.61
CA LEU A 542 2.31 14.03 16.70
C LEU A 542 1.25 13.03 16.24
N ASP A 543 0.07 13.53 15.87
CA ASP A 543 -0.95 12.78 15.15
C ASP A 543 -1.35 13.56 13.88
N ALA A 544 -0.46 13.62 12.88
CA ALA A 544 -0.70 14.42 11.67
C ALA A 544 -1.23 13.61 10.46
N GLU A 545 -1.50 12.31 10.63
CA GLU A 545 -2.13 11.46 9.61
C GLU A 545 -3.45 10.91 10.18
N LYS A 546 -4.59 11.42 9.70
CA LYS A 546 -5.93 11.03 10.18
C LYS A 546 -6.96 11.10 9.04
N PRO A 547 -8.04 10.31 9.11
CA PRO A 547 -9.25 10.62 8.36
C PRO A 547 -9.78 12.01 8.75
N GLU A 548 -10.39 12.74 7.82
CA GLU A 548 -11.16 13.94 8.15
C GLU A 548 -12.29 13.64 9.15
N GLY A 549 -12.94 12.49 9.00
CA GLY A 549 -14.10 12.05 9.78
C GLY A 549 -15.43 12.41 9.12
N THR A 550 -16.52 11.84 9.64
CA THR A 550 -17.83 11.86 8.97
C THR A 550 -18.78 12.98 9.44
N GLY A 551 -18.17 14.12 9.84
CA GLY A 551 -18.86 15.37 10.15
C GLY A 551 -18.39 16.06 11.44
N GLY A 552 -18.10 17.36 11.34
CA GLY A 552 -17.61 18.18 12.45
C GLY A 552 -16.21 18.71 12.17
N SER A 553 -15.26 18.42 13.05
CA SER A 553 -13.84 18.71 12.82
C SER A 553 -12.92 17.75 13.58
N THR A 554 -11.90 17.23 12.91
CA THR A 554 -10.86 16.36 13.49
C THR A 554 -9.63 17.18 13.89
N GLU A 555 -9.11 16.91 15.10
CA GLU A 555 -7.93 17.59 15.64
C GLU A 555 -6.64 16.89 15.19
N PHE A 556 -5.92 17.53 14.25
CA PHE A 556 -4.55 17.19 13.89
C PHE A 556 -3.60 17.84 14.89
N GLN A 557 -2.65 17.08 15.42
CA GLN A 557 -1.78 17.53 16.51
C GLN A 557 -0.32 17.55 16.11
N PHE A 558 0.34 18.66 16.42
CA PHE A 558 1.76 18.92 16.20
C PHE A 558 2.41 19.30 17.53
N THR A 559 3.63 18.85 17.78
CA THR A 559 4.42 19.33 18.91
C THR A 559 5.33 20.44 18.42
N VAL A 560 5.26 21.60 19.07
CA VAL A 560 6.21 22.69 18.89
C VAL A 560 7.15 22.68 20.10
N SER A 561 8.45 22.53 19.86
CA SER A 561 9.46 22.30 20.89
C SER A 561 10.63 23.28 20.81
N ARG A 562 11.36 23.44 21.90
CA ARG A 562 12.59 24.24 21.99
C ARG A 562 13.74 23.55 22.71
N THR A 563 14.94 23.95 22.35
CA THR A 563 16.21 23.75 23.10
C THR A 563 16.66 25.07 23.75
N GLY A 564 17.90 25.12 24.25
CA GLY A 564 18.49 26.33 24.83
C GLY A 564 17.85 26.77 26.15
N ASP A 565 17.95 28.07 26.46
CA ASP A 565 17.34 28.61 27.67
C ASP A 565 15.81 28.42 27.72
N THR A 566 15.35 28.07 28.93
CA THR A 566 13.93 27.94 29.26
C THR A 566 13.44 28.98 30.28
N SER A 567 14.29 29.90 30.74
CA SER A 567 13.95 30.87 31.80
C SER A 567 12.82 31.82 31.41
N GLN A 568 12.72 32.18 30.12
CA GLN A 568 11.64 33.01 29.57
C GLN A 568 10.62 32.16 28.79
N ALA A 569 9.44 32.74 28.53
CA ALA A 569 8.48 32.19 27.58
C ALA A 569 8.89 32.59 26.15
N LEU A 570 8.64 31.68 25.20
CA LEU A 570 9.00 31.79 23.79
C LEU A 570 7.70 31.77 22.97
N SER A 571 7.55 32.66 21.99
CA SER A 571 6.38 32.68 21.12
C SER A 571 6.76 32.67 19.64
N VAL A 572 6.05 31.90 18.82
CA VAL A 572 6.28 31.81 17.37
C VAL A 572 4.95 31.83 16.61
N ASP A 573 4.90 32.57 15.51
CA ASP A 573 3.73 32.57 14.62
C ASP A 573 3.68 31.27 13.80
N TYR A 574 2.49 30.85 13.36
CA TYR A 574 2.32 29.71 12.46
C TYR A 574 1.28 30.02 11.37
N SER A 575 1.44 29.35 10.22
CA SER A 575 0.51 29.40 9.09
C SER A 575 0.39 28.04 8.42
N VAL A 576 -0.83 27.66 8.05
CA VAL A 576 -1.14 26.45 7.26
C VAL A 576 -1.28 26.80 5.77
N ALA A 577 -0.91 25.86 4.90
CA ALA A 577 -1.24 25.87 3.47
C ALA A 577 -1.28 24.43 2.92
N GLY A 578 -1.98 24.18 1.81
CA GLY A 578 -1.91 22.91 1.08
C GLY A 578 -0.51 22.62 0.51
N THR A 579 -0.16 21.33 0.36
CA THR A 579 1.14 20.87 -0.16
C THR A 579 1.03 19.53 -0.92
N GLY A 580 2.11 19.07 -1.54
CA GLY A 580 2.13 17.76 -2.21
C GLY A 580 1.41 17.73 -3.56
N THR A 581 0.87 16.56 -3.93
CA THR A 581 0.15 16.34 -5.21
C THR A 581 -1.33 16.63 -5.14
N PHE A 582 -1.93 16.47 -3.96
CA PHE A 582 -3.31 16.78 -3.62
C PHE A 582 -3.27 17.78 -2.45
N PRO A 583 -3.13 19.08 -2.75
CA PRO A 583 -2.90 20.10 -1.73
C PRO A 583 -4.22 20.61 -1.15
N ALA A 584 -4.40 20.38 0.15
CA ALA A 584 -5.56 20.83 0.92
C ALA A 584 -5.89 22.33 0.68
N ASP A 585 -7.17 22.63 0.51
CA ASP A 585 -7.76 23.92 0.19
C ASP A 585 -8.08 24.70 1.48
N ALA A 586 -8.89 25.75 1.40
CA ALA A 586 -9.43 26.47 2.55
C ALA A 586 -10.78 25.90 3.03
N SER A 587 -11.44 25.03 2.26
CA SER A 587 -12.72 24.36 2.62
C SER A 587 -12.58 23.45 3.83
N ASP A 588 -11.54 22.65 3.83
CA ASP A 588 -11.17 21.59 4.78
C ASP A 588 -10.58 22.19 6.08
N PHE A 589 -10.56 23.52 6.17
CA PHE A 589 -10.38 24.28 7.41
C PHE A 589 -11.52 25.29 7.67
N GLY A 590 -12.64 25.16 6.94
CA GLY A 590 -13.89 25.87 7.20
C GLY A 590 -14.03 27.27 6.59
N THR A 591 -13.23 27.60 5.57
CA THR A 591 -13.20 28.77 4.63
C THR A 591 -11.88 29.54 4.59
N VAL A 592 -10.95 29.34 5.52
CA VAL A 592 -9.62 29.97 5.55
C VAL A 592 -8.58 29.05 6.20
N PHE A 593 -7.36 29.02 5.67
CA PHE A 593 -6.25 28.29 6.31
C PHE A 593 -5.98 28.79 7.75
N PRO A 594 -5.76 27.89 8.73
CA PRO A 594 -5.43 28.26 10.09
C PRO A 594 -4.09 29.01 10.19
N SER A 595 -4.06 30.01 11.07
CA SER A 595 -2.86 30.77 11.40
C SER A 595 -3.03 31.45 12.76
N GLY A 596 -1.92 31.76 13.43
CA GLY A 596 -1.92 32.37 14.75
C GLY A 596 -0.54 32.38 15.38
N THR A 597 -0.48 32.54 16.70
CA THR A 597 0.76 32.48 17.50
C THR A 597 0.65 31.35 18.51
N VAL A 598 1.73 30.58 18.68
CA VAL A 598 1.86 29.54 19.71
C VAL A 598 2.94 29.93 20.72
N GLU A 599 2.70 29.70 22.01
CA GLU A 599 3.58 30.09 23.12
C GLU A 599 4.07 28.84 23.87
N ILE A 600 5.38 28.68 24.00
CA ILE A 600 6.01 27.72 24.92
C ILE A 600 6.29 28.48 26.24
N PRO A 601 5.63 28.14 27.36
CA PRO A 601 5.80 28.87 28.61
C PRO A 601 7.22 28.73 29.21
N ALA A 602 7.59 29.69 30.05
CA ALA A 602 8.81 29.63 30.87
C ALA A 602 8.86 28.32 31.69
N GLY A 603 10.03 27.68 31.72
CA GLY A 603 10.27 26.37 32.33
C GLY A 603 9.65 25.18 31.57
N SER A 604 9.09 25.39 30.38
CA SER A 604 8.56 24.34 29.49
C SER A 604 9.41 24.24 28.22
N THR A 605 9.63 23.01 27.72
CA THR A 605 10.39 22.72 26.50
C THR A 605 9.51 22.46 25.27
N SER A 606 8.20 22.29 25.42
CA SER A 606 7.28 22.12 24.30
C SER A 606 5.82 22.47 24.62
N VAL A 607 5.00 22.56 23.57
CA VAL A 607 3.55 22.74 23.63
C VAL A 607 2.90 22.04 22.42
N THR A 608 1.65 21.60 22.57
CA THR A 608 0.88 21.01 21.46
C THR A 608 0.13 22.10 20.69
N LEU A 609 0.41 22.22 19.40
CA LEU A 609 -0.38 22.98 18.44
C LEU A 609 -1.47 22.06 17.86
N VAL A 610 -2.71 22.55 17.82
CA VAL A 610 -3.86 21.82 17.28
C VAL A 610 -4.38 22.53 16.03
N ILE A 611 -4.46 21.79 14.93
CA ILE A 611 -5.04 22.23 13.66
C ILE A 611 -6.37 21.49 13.48
N PRO A 612 -7.53 22.19 13.46
CA PRO A 612 -8.81 21.56 13.19
C PRO A 612 -9.04 21.44 11.69
N VAL A 613 -9.07 20.21 11.18
CA VAL A 613 -9.58 19.90 9.83
C VAL A 613 -11.09 19.75 9.93
N VAL A 614 -11.83 20.36 9.01
CA VAL A 614 -13.29 20.23 8.88
C VAL A 614 -13.59 18.95 8.10
N ALA A 615 -14.63 18.25 8.56
CA ALA A 615 -15.12 17.02 7.96
C ALA A 615 -16.41 17.28 7.15
N ASP A 616 -16.51 16.78 5.92
CA ASP A 616 -17.78 16.77 5.17
C ASP A 616 -18.30 15.41 4.67
N LEU A 617 -18.62 15.26 3.38
CA LEU A 617 -19.21 14.09 2.71
C LEU A 617 -18.77 14.00 1.21
N THR A 618 -17.65 14.62 0.84
CA THR A 618 -17.19 14.81 -0.55
C THR A 618 -16.03 13.86 -0.87
N LEU A 619 -16.31 12.82 -1.67
CA LEU A 619 -15.27 11.86 -2.08
C LEU A 619 -14.16 12.54 -2.92
N GLU A 620 -13.01 12.78 -2.28
CA GLU A 620 -11.80 13.41 -2.81
C GLU A 620 -10.58 12.44 -2.77
N ASP A 621 -9.38 12.90 -3.14
CA ASP A 621 -8.13 12.12 -3.00
C ASP A 621 -7.49 12.37 -1.63
N ASP A 622 -6.55 11.53 -1.16
CA ASP A 622 -5.86 11.75 0.12
C ASP A 622 -4.99 13.04 0.07
N GLU A 623 -5.37 14.06 0.83
CA GLU A 623 -4.82 15.41 0.74
C GLU A 623 -3.70 15.71 1.75
N GLN A 624 -2.89 16.72 1.47
CA GLN A 624 -1.80 17.16 2.36
C GLN A 624 -1.79 18.67 2.61
N PHE A 625 -1.51 19.03 3.86
CA PHE A 625 -1.21 20.39 4.28
C PHE A 625 0.17 20.47 4.97
N ILE A 626 0.73 21.68 5.03
CA ILE A 626 1.96 21.99 5.74
C ILE A 626 1.71 23.10 6.76
N VAL A 627 2.09 22.86 8.00
CA VAL A 627 2.17 23.86 9.06
C VAL A 627 3.58 24.44 9.03
N THR A 628 3.71 25.73 8.72
CA THR A 628 4.98 26.46 8.71
C THR A 628 5.02 27.44 9.87
N LEU A 629 6.08 27.40 10.66
CA LEU A 629 6.39 28.37 11.71
C LEU A 629 7.05 29.62 11.10
N GLY A 630 6.68 30.81 11.57
CA GLY A 630 7.37 32.07 11.29
C GLY A 630 8.61 32.26 12.15
N THR A 631 9.23 33.44 12.08
CA THR A 631 10.36 33.80 12.94
C THR A 631 9.93 33.81 14.42
N PRO A 632 10.58 33.05 15.31
CA PRO A 632 10.26 33.06 16.73
C PRO A 632 10.66 34.38 17.42
N THR A 633 10.05 34.65 18.56
CA THR A 633 10.36 35.77 19.46
C THR A 633 10.68 35.19 20.84
N GLY A 634 11.87 35.49 21.36
CA GLY A 634 12.40 34.78 22.54
C GLY A 634 12.92 33.38 22.19
N ALA A 635 13.36 33.18 20.94
CA ALA A 635 14.23 32.10 20.54
C ALA A 635 15.39 32.66 19.72
N THR A 636 16.51 31.94 19.69
CA THR A 636 17.73 32.37 19.01
C THR A 636 17.71 31.97 17.53
N GLN A 637 17.33 30.72 17.21
CA GLN A 637 17.15 30.25 15.83
C GLN A 637 15.90 29.37 15.62
N GLN A 638 15.66 28.99 14.36
CA GLN A 638 14.58 28.11 13.93
C GLN A 638 15.18 26.88 13.22
N GLY A 639 14.86 25.69 13.71
CA GLY A 639 15.34 24.42 13.17
C GLY A 639 14.39 23.88 12.10
N ILE A 640 13.62 22.85 12.44
CA ILE A 640 12.53 22.32 11.62
C ILE A 640 11.39 23.34 11.60
N ALA A 641 11.46 24.25 10.63
CA ALA A 641 10.50 25.33 10.45
C ALA A 641 9.10 24.87 9.97
N ALA A 642 8.95 23.62 9.51
CA ALA A 642 7.68 23.15 8.95
C ALA A 642 7.44 21.64 9.11
N ALA A 643 6.18 21.27 9.33
CA ALA A 643 5.71 19.89 9.45
C ALA A 643 4.45 19.66 8.60
N THR A 644 4.35 18.50 7.96
CA THR A 644 3.20 18.13 7.12
C THR A 644 2.14 17.34 7.89
N GLY A 645 0.90 17.42 7.44
CA GLY A 645 -0.19 16.51 7.80
C GLY A 645 -0.91 15.99 6.56
N THR A 646 -1.43 14.76 6.65
CA THR A 646 -2.15 14.05 5.59
C THR A 646 -3.58 13.81 6.05
N ILE A 647 -4.54 14.38 5.32
CA ILE A 647 -5.97 14.17 5.49
C ILE A 647 -6.33 12.95 4.63
N PHE A 648 -6.69 11.85 5.28
CA PHE A 648 -7.23 10.69 4.57
C PHE A 648 -8.72 10.92 4.30
N ASN A 649 -9.18 10.56 3.12
CA ASN A 649 -10.61 10.50 2.82
C ASN A 649 -11.21 9.23 3.46
N ASP A 650 -12.19 9.36 4.38
CA ASP A 650 -12.96 8.21 4.91
C ASP A 650 -14.40 8.09 4.41
N ASP A 651 -14.81 8.96 3.48
CA ASP A 651 -16.12 8.92 2.85
C ASP A 651 -16.32 7.73 1.91
N GLY A 652 -17.58 7.30 1.82
CA GLY A 652 -18.05 6.39 0.81
C GLY A 652 -19.27 6.90 0.06
N ARG A 653 -19.57 6.19 -1.03
CA ARG A 653 -20.80 6.34 -1.79
C ARG A 653 -21.55 5.01 -1.76
N VAL A 654 -22.87 5.09 -1.84
CA VAL A 654 -23.73 3.93 -2.09
C VAL A 654 -24.54 4.13 -3.37
N SER A 655 -24.72 3.06 -4.12
CA SER A 655 -25.46 3.03 -5.38
C SER A 655 -26.32 1.77 -5.47
N ILE A 656 -27.43 1.85 -6.20
CA ILE A 656 -28.25 0.69 -6.58
C ILE A 656 -28.22 0.50 -8.09
N ALA A 657 -28.24 -0.75 -8.55
CA ALA A 657 -28.34 -1.13 -9.95
C ALA A 657 -29.28 -2.33 -10.13
N PRO A 658 -30.03 -2.41 -11.25
CA PRO A 658 -30.78 -3.61 -11.59
C PRO A 658 -29.85 -4.79 -11.90
N ASP A 659 -30.24 -6.00 -11.49
CA ASP A 659 -29.54 -7.26 -11.79
C ASP A 659 -30.47 -8.18 -12.60
N HIS A 660 -31.53 -8.70 -11.97
CA HIS A 660 -32.65 -9.33 -12.65
C HIS A 660 -33.92 -8.51 -12.41
N ALA A 661 -34.06 -7.40 -13.14
CA ALA A 661 -35.10 -6.39 -12.90
C ALA A 661 -36.29 -6.43 -13.89
N ALA A 662 -36.43 -7.49 -14.68
CA ALA A 662 -37.63 -7.73 -15.48
C ALA A 662 -37.96 -9.22 -15.53
N ALA A 663 -39.20 -9.58 -15.18
CA ALA A 663 -39.69 -10.96 -15.19
C ALA A 663 -41.20 -10.98 -15.45
N ASN A 664 -41.69 -12.09 -15.99
CA ASN A 664 -43.12 -12.41 -16.02
C ASN A 664 -43.65 -12.58 -14.59
N GLU A 665 -44.90 -12.20 -14.33
CA GLU A 665 -45.56 -12.46 -13.04
C GLU A 665 -46.00 -13.94 -12.90
N GLY A 666 -46.65 -14.49 -13.92
CA GLY A 666 -47.19 -15.86 -13.97
C GLY A 666 -48.45 -16.09 -13.12
N ASP A 667 -49.33 -16.98 -13.60
CA ASP A 667 -50.70 -17.24 -13.12
C ASP A 667 -50.89 -17.50 -11.60
N SER A 668 -49.81 -17.77 -10.85
CA SER A 668 -49.85 -17.96 -9.40
C SER A 668 -48.46 -17.96 -8.76
N GLY A 669 -48.33 -17.36 -7.58
CA GLY A 669 -47.21 -17.58 -6.67
C GLY A 669 -46.39 -16.31 -6.45
N THR A 670 -45.07 -16.42 -6.43
CA THR A 670 -44.18 -15.26 -6.35
C THR A 670 -42.92 -15.44 -7.19
N GLN A 671 -42.48 -14.36 -7.84
CA GLN A 671 -41.27 -14.29 -8.66
C GLN A 671 -40.26 -13.32 -8.05
N GLU A 672 -38.97 -13.57 -8.23
CA GLU A 672 -37.90 -12.76 -7.64
C GLU A 672 -37.29 -11.78 -8.66
N LEU A 673 -37.35 -10.49 -8.35
CA LEU A 673 -36.61 -9.43 -9.04
C LEU A 673 -35.45 -8.97 -8.16
N THR A 674 -34.22 -8.92 -8.71
CA THR A 674 -33.01 -8.61 -7.94
C THR A 674 -32.37 -7.28 -8.34
N PHE A 675 -31.89 -6.57 -7.31
CA PHE A 675 -31.19 -5.30 -7.42
C PHE A 675 -29.91 -5.37 -6.58
N THR A 676 -28.77 -5.02 -7.17
CA THR A 676 -27.49 -4.99 -6.44
C THR A 676 -27.24 -3.59 -5.88
N VAL A 677 -27.06 -3.51 -4.57
CA VAL A 677 -26.58 -2.32 -3.87
C VAL A 677 -25.08 -2.47 -3.65
N THR A 678 -24.31 -1.46 -4.07
CA THR A 678 -22.84 -1.42 -3.97
C THR A 678 -22.43 -0.21 -3.15
N ARG A 679 -21.51 -0.40 -2.19
CA ARG A 679 -20.79 0.70 -1.53
C ARG A 679 -19.32 0.74 -1.94
N ASP A 680 -18.75 1.94 -1.99
CA ASP A 680 -17.30 2.18 -2.04
C ASP A 680 -16.82 2.87 -0.74
N GLY A 681 -15.66 3.52 -0.75
CA GLY A 681 -15.06 4.15 0.43
C GLY A 681 -14.66 3.15 1.54
N SER A 682 -14.71 3.61 2.79
CA SER A 682 -14.26 2.83 3.96
C SER A 682 -15.20 1.65 4.27
N THR A 683 -14.70 0.42 4.06
CA THR A 683 -15.45 -0.82 4.36
C THR A 683 -15.20 -1.37 5.77
N ALA A 684 -14.39 -0.69 6.59
CA ALA A 684 -13.94 -1.19 7.90
C ALA A 684 -15.06 -1.35 8.95
N THR A 685 -16.18 -0.65 8.77
CA THR A 685 -17.33 -0.61 9.69
C THR A 685 -18.59 -1.21 9.08
N GLU A 686 -19.58 -1.47 9.95
CA GLU A 686 -20.94 -1.81 9.50
C GLU A 686 -21.62 -0.57 8.89
N PHE A 687 -22.19 -0.74 7.71
CA PHE A 687 -22.93 0.29 6.97
C PHE A 687 -24.38 -0.14 6.75
N GLN A 688 -25.31 0.80 6.85
CA GLN A 688 -26.74 0.57 6.63
C GLN A 688 -27.33 1.61 5.68
N VAL A 689 -28.24 1.18 4.81
CA VAL A 689 -29.06 2.06 3.97
C VAL A 689 -30.48 1.48 3.89
N ASN A 690 -31.49 2.33 3.95
CA ASN A 690 -32.89 1.89 3.79
C ASN A 690 -33.29 1.88 2.32
N TYR A 691 -34.31 1.11 1.98
CA TYR A 691 -34.94 1.18 0.66
C TYR A 691 -36.47 1.21 0.76
N VAL A 692 -37.10 1.83 -0.24
CA VAL A 692 -38.55 1.85 -0.45
C VAL A 692 -38.86 1.61 -1.93
N VAL A 693 -39.95 0.90 -2.22
CA VAL A 693 -40.45 0.71 -3.59
C VAL A 693 -41.60 1.68 -3.85
N VAL A 694 -41.66 2.23 -5.08
CA VAL A 694 -42.76 3.06 -5.57
C VAL A 694 -43.12 2.67 -7.01
N GLY A 695 -44.40 2.63 -7.36
CA GLY A 695 -44.84 2.43 -8.74
C GLY A 695 -44.56 3.66 -9.61
N VAL A 696 -44.17 3.43 -10.87
CA VAL A 696 -43.81 4.48 -11.85
C VAL A 696 -44.38 4.19 -13.25
N SER A 697 -44.16 5.09 -14.22
CA SER A 697 -44.70 5.01 -15.60
C SER A 697 -46.22 5.30 -15.73
N GLU A 698 -46.81 4.98 -16.89
CA GLU A 698 -48.26 5.08 -17.15
C GLU A 698 -49.04 3.92 -16.51
N HIS A 699 -48.37 2.79 -16.23
CA HIS A 699 -48.89 1.65 -15.46
C HIS A 699 -47.97 1.40 -14.25
N PRO A 700 -48.26 2.07 -13.11
CA PRO A 700 -47.46 1.93 -11.90
C PRO A 700 -47.94 0.76 -11.05
N ALA A 701 -47.01 -0.15 -10.73
CA ALA A 701 -47.21 -1.21 -9.75
C ALA A 701 -47.79 -0.67 -8.43
N ASP A 702 -48.66 -1.45 -7.80
CA ASP A 702 -49.56 -1.10 -6.70
C ASP A 702 -49.13 -1.86 -5.41
N GLY A 703 -50.01 -2.08 -4.46
CA GLY A 703 -49.77 -3.04 -3.38
C GLY A 703 -50.14 -4.48 -3.75
N ALA A 704 -51.02 -4.70 -4.72
CA ALA A 704 -51.58 -6.03 -5.04
C ALA A 704 -50.50 -7.03 -5.50
N ASP A 705 -49.76 -6.64 -6.52
CA ASP A 705 -48.60 -7.25 -7.18
C ASP A 705 -47.37 -7.42 -6.27
N PHE A 706 -47.41 -6.92 -5.02
CA PHE A 706 -46.46 -7.25 -3.94
C PHE A 706 -47.13 -7.93 -2.72
N GLY A 707 -48.32 -8.51 -2.89
CA GLY A 707 -49.01 -9.29 -1.87
C GLY A 707 -49.80 -8.48 -0.83
N GLY A 708 -50.03 -7.19 -1.09
CA GLY A 708 -50.91 -6.29 -0.35
C GLY A 708 -50.27 -4.98 0.16
N ALA A 709 -48.97 -4.75 -0.06
CA ALA A 709 -48.28 -3.51 0.33
C ALA A 709 -46.93 -3.32 -0.38
N MET A 710 -46.57 -2.07 -0.67
CA MET A 710 -45.27 -1.70 -1.23
C MET A 710 -44.07 -2.21 -0.40
N PRO A 711 -43.09 -2.91 -1.01
CA PRO A 711 -41.89 -3.37 -0.33
C PRO A 711 -41.02 -2.23 0.21
N SER A 712 -40.38 -2.47 1.35
CA SER A 712 -39.39 -1.58 1.97
C SER A 712 -38.55 -2.33 3.01
N GLY A 713 -37.37 -1.81 3.35
CA GLY A 713 -36.51 -2.44 4.34
C GLY A 713 -35.18 -1.73 4.55
N THR A 714 -34.24 -2.42 5.19
CA THR A 714 -32.88 -1.95 5.45
C THR A 714 -31.88 -2.96 4.91
N VAL A 715 -30.90 -2.49 4.14
CA VAL A 715 -29.74 -3.26 3.70
C VAL A 715 -28.61 -3.02 4.69
N THR A 716 -28.03 -4.09 5.24
CA THR A 716 -26.90 -4.03 6.18
C THR A 716 -25.67 -4.70 5.58
N PHE A 717 -24.58 -3.95 5.50
CA PHE A 717 -23.25 -4.39 5.09
C PHE A 717 -22.38 -4.51 6.33
N LEU A 718 -21.90 -5.71 6.63
CA LEU A 718 -20.90 -5.96 7.67
C LEU A 718 -19.52 -5.44 7.22
N ALA A 719 -18.59 -5.33 8.16
CA ALA A 719 -17.21 -4.95 7.87
C ALA A 719 -16.59 -5.83 6.77
N GLY A 720 -16.02 -5.21 5.75
CA GLY A 720 -15.45 -5.85 4.56
C GLY A 720 -16.45 -6.23 3.45
N GLU A 721 -17.76 -6.09 3.65
CA GLU A 721 -18.75 -6.35 2.59
C GLU A 721 -18.93 -5.12 1.68
N VAL A 722 -18.83 -5.33 0.37
CA VAL A 722 -18.86 -4.29 -0.70
C VAL A 722 -20.20 -4.26 -1.44
N THR A 723 -20.87 -5.42 -1.59
CA THR A 723 -22.15 -5.56 -2.32
C THR A 723 -23.19 -6.32 -1.52
N LYS A 724 -24.47 -6.01 -1.78
CA LYS A 724 -25.67 -6.70 -1.24
C LYS A 724 -26.75 -6.76 -2.30
N THR A 725 -27.65 -7.73 -2.18
CA THR A 725 -28.82 -7.87 -3.07
C THR A 725 -30.09 -7.50 -2.30
N ILE A 726 -30.91 -6.63 -2.89
CA ILE A 726 -32.34 -6.48 -2.55
C ILE A 726 -33.10 -7.44 -3.47
N THR A 727 -33.94 -8.29 -2.89
CA THR A 727 -34.89 -9.14 -3.64
C THR A 727 -36.29 -8.61 -3.42
N ILE A 728 -36.96 -8.25 -4.51
CA ILE A 728 -38.37 -7.87 -4.55
C ILE A 728 -39.18 -9.09 -5.01
N PHE A 729 -40.27 -9.39 -4.31
CA PHE A 729 -41.14 -10.52 -4.62
C PHE A 729 -42.42 -10.02 -5.31
N VAL A 730 -42.49 -10.17 -6.62
CA VAL A 730 -43.73 -9.97 -7.39
C VAL A 730 -44.68 -11.11 -7.05
N SER A 731 -45.96 -10.82 -6.88
CA SER A 731 -47.04 -11.79 -6.60
C SER A 731 -47.88 -11.99 -7.86
N GLY A 732 -47.74 -13.15 -8.50
CA GLY A 732 -48.43 -13.43 -9.76
C GLY A 732 -49.84 -14.01 -9.57
N ASP A 733 -50.78 -13.58 -10.41
CA ASP A 733 -52.14 -14.13 -10.54
C ASP A 733 -52.67 -14.00 -11.99
N PRO A 734 -53.81 -14.61 -12.37
CA PRO A 734 -54.29 -14.66 -13.76
C PRO A 734 -55.35 -13.58 -14.05
N ILE A 735 -54.99 -12.31 -13.91
CA ILE A 735 -55.85 -11.16 -14.27
C ILE A 735 -55.12 -10.32 -15.33
N LEU A 736 -55.65 -10.32 -16.55
CA LEU A 736 -55.04 -9.63 -17.70
C LEU A 736 -54.84 -8.13 -17.47
N GLU A 737 -53.60 -7.76 -17.12
CA GLU A 737 -53.14 -6.41 -16.79
C GLU A 737 -52.06 -5.93 -17.80
N PRO A 738 -51.61 -4.67 -17.79
CA PRO A 738 -50.54 -4.20 -18.68
C PRO A 738 -49.14 -4.53 -18.13
N ASP A 739 -48.08 -4.37 -18.94
CA ASP A 739 -46.71 -4.36 -18.38
C ASP A 739 -46.54 -3.16 -17.43
N GLU A 740 -46.11 -3.41 -16.20
CA GLU A 740 -46.06 -2.42 -15.11
C GLU A 740 -44.62 -2.12 -14.65
N GLN A 741 -44.42 -0.96 -14.02
CA GLN A 741 -43.09 -0.52 -13.56
C GLN A 741 -43.07 0.02 -12.13
N PHE A 742 -41.93 -0.17 -11.47
CA PHE A 742 -41.61 0.39 -10.16
C PHE A 742 -40.15 0.85 -10.09
N GLU A 743 -39.82 1.70 -9.11
CA GLU A 743 -38.44 2.05 -8.75
C GLU A 743 -38.16 1.67 -7.30
N VAL A 744 -36.98 1.07 -7.08
CA VAL A 744 -36.41 0.80 -5.76
C VAL A 744 -35.50 1.96 -5.37
N HIS A 745 -35.95 2.82 -4.46
CA HIS A 745 -35.17 3.99 -4.01
C HIS A 745 -34.35 3.66 -2.76
N LEU A 746 -33.06 4.01 -2.77
CA LEU A 746 -32.21 4.06 -1.58
C LEU A 746 -32.50 5.34 -0.77
N THR A 747 -32.53 5.22 0.55
CA THR A 747 -32.81 6.32 1.47
C THR A 747 -32.03 6.17 2.78
N ALA A 748 -31.72 7.30 3.44
CA ALA A 748 -31.15 7.33 4.79
C ALA A 748 -29.98 6.33 5.01
N ALA A 749 -28.88 6.58 4.30
CA ALA A 749 -27.58 5.94 4.53
C ALA A 749 -27.01 6.29 5.92
N THR A 750 -26.10 5.47 6.45
CA THR A 750 -25.26 5.80 7.62
C THR A 750 -24.42 7.06 7.34
N ALA A 751 -24.06 7.83 8.38
CA ALA A 751 -23.11 8.94 8.26
C ALA A 751 -21.75 8.49 7.69
N GLY A 752 -21.10 9.36 6.92
CA GLY A 752 -19.92 9.03 6.10
C GLY A 752 -20.22 8.40 4.74
N PHE A 753 -21.51 8.39 4.33
CA PHE A 753 -21.92 7.83 3.06
C PHE A 753 -22.94 8.73 2.34
N SER A 754 -22.62 9.12 1.11
CA SER A 754 -23.55 9.77 0.19
C SER A 754 -24.24 8.75 -0.72
N ILE A 755 -25.46 9.05 -1.20
CA ILE A 755 -26.16 8.20 -2.18
C ILE A 755 -25.87 8.75 -3.57
N ALA A 756 -25.13 7.99 -4.40
CA ALA A 756 -24.66 8.41 -5.72
C ALA A 756 -25.61 8.00 -6.86
N THR A 757 -26.26 6.85 -6.72
CA THR A 757 -27.39 6.42 -7.55
C THR A 757 -28.52 6.04 -6.60
N ASP A 758 -29.58 6.82 -6.57
CA ASP A 758 -30.64 6.72 -5.56
C ASP A 758 -31.83 5.85 -5.98
N SER A 759 -31.97 5.49 -7.26
CA SER A 759 -33.03 4.56 -7.71
C SER A 759 -32.57 3.54 -8.76
N ALA A 760 -33.32 2.43 -8.85
CA ALA A 760 -33.24 1.46 -9.94
C ALA A 760 -34.64 0.96 -10.33
N THR A 761 -34.95 0.96 -11.62
CA THR A 761 -36.25 0.56 -12.17
C THR A 761 -36.39 -0.95 -12.28
N GLY A 762 -37.55 -1.49 -11.89
CA GLY A 762 -38.01 -2.84 -12.18
C GLY A 762 -39.24 -2.83 -13.10
N THR A 763 -39.47 -3.94 -13.80
CA THR A 763 -40.62 -4.14 -14.69
C THR A 763 -41.28 -5.48 -14.41
N ILE A 764 -42.60 -5.46 -14.23
CA ILE A 764 -43.46 -6.64 -14.17
C ILE A 764 -44.00 -6.83 -15.59
N LEU A 765 -43.76 -8.01 -16.16
CA LEU A 765 -44.22 -8.34 -17.51
C LEU A 765 -45.49 -9.19 -17.42
N ASN A 766 -46.52 -8.78 -18.16
CA ASN A 766 -47.75 -9.56 -18.28
C ASN A 766 -47.52 -10.76 -19.20
N ASP A 767 -47.77 -11.97 -18.69
CA ASP A 767 -47.83 -13.20 -19.50
C ASP A 767 -49.18 -13.92 -19.47
N ASP A 768 -50.25 -13.23 -19.07
CA ASP A 768 -51.57 -13.79 -18.79
C ASP A 768 -52.40 -14.18 -20.03
N ALA A 769 -53.14 -15.27 -19.89
CA ALA A 769 -53.82 -15.94 -20.99
C ALA A 769 -54.97 -15.09 -21.56
N SER A 770 -54.96 -14.84 -22.86
CA SER A 770 -55.92 -13.92 -23.50
C SER A 770 -56.42 -14.39 -24.86
N LEU A 771 -57.67 -14.03 -25.23
CA LEU A 771 -58.29 -14.36 -26.53
C LEU A 771 -58.52 -13.13 -27.42
N SER A 772 -58.36 -13.32 -28.74
CA SER A 772 -58.67 -12.30 -29.76
C SER A 772 -59.03 -12.91 -31.12
N TRP A 773 -59.92 -12.28 -31.89
CA TRP A 773 -60.20 -12.68 -33.27
C TRP A 773 -59.09 -12.22 -34.23
N ALA A 774 -58.60 -13.12 -35.10
CA ALA A 774 -57.55 -12.79 -36.08
C ALA A 774 -57.99 -11.76 -37.14
N ALA A 775 -59.30 -11.68 -37.40
CA ALA A 775 -59.92 -10.68 -38.25
C ALA A 775 -61.22 -10.19 -37.58
N SER A 776 -61.45 -8.88 -37.57
CA SER A 776 -62.67 -8.27 -37.02
C SER A 776 -63.89 -8.42 -37.94
N SER A 777 -63.67 -8.62 -39.23
CA SER A 777 -64.73 -8.88 -40.22
C SER A 777 -64.23 -9.82 -41.33
N LEU A 778 -65.09 -10.73 -41.79
CA LEU A 778 -64.87 -11.60 -42.95
C LEU A 778 -66.15 -11.69 -43.80
N SER A 779 -66.04 -11.98 -45.09
CA SER A 779 -67.21 -12.07 -46.00
C SER A 779 -67.14 -13.31 -46.91
N GLN A 780 -68.29 -13.89 -47.24
CA GLN A 780 -68.41 -15.09 -48.07
C GLN A 780 -69.69 -15.04 -48.91
N PHE A 781 -69.60 -15.33 -50.21
CA PHE A 781 -70.78 -15.55 -51.07
C PHE A 781 -71.50 -16.84 -50.67
N GLU A 782 -72.84 -16.83 -50.67
CA GLU A 782 -73.65 -18.00 -50.30
C GLU A 782 -73.34 -19.24 -51.18
N GLY A 783 -73.21 -19.04 -52.49
CA GLY A 783 -72.81 -20.03 -53.49
C GLY A 783 -73.97 -20.82 -54.09
N SER A 784 -74.06 -21.00 -55.40
CA SER A 784 -75.28 -21.53 -56.05
C SER A 784 -75.60 -23.04 -55.88
N THR A 785 -74.80 -23.86 -55.17
CA THR A 785 -75.09 -25.30 -54.96
C THR A 785 -74.55 -25.90 -53.64
N GLY A 786 -75.39 -25.92 -52.60
CA GLY A 786 -75.06 -26.53 -51.30
C GLY A 786 -74.13 -25.66 -50.44
N PRO A 787 -74.01 -25.95 -49.13
CA PRO A 787 -73.49 -24.97 -48.19
C PRO A 787 -72.01 -24.64 -48.39
N THR A 788 -71.71 -23.34 -48.36
CA THR A 788 -70.35 -22.78 -48.27
C THR A 788 -69.92 -22.68 -46.80
N LEU A 789 -68.69 -22.22 -46.54
CA LEU A 789 -68.08 -22.28 -45.21
C LEU A 789 -67.25 -21.04 -44.88
N LEU A 790 -67.81 -20.12 -44.08
CA LEU A 790 -67.11 -18.97 -43.55
C LEU A 790 -66.36 -19.38 -42.27
N THR A 791 -65.03 -19.22 -42.25
CA THR A 791 -64.18 -19.70 -41.15
C THR A 791 -63.44 -18.55 -40.48
N PHE A 792 -63.69 -18.36 -39.19
CA PHE A 792 -63.00 -17.41 -38.33
C PHE A 792 -61.82 -18.10 -37.63
N GLU A 793 -60.70 -17.41 -37.54
CA GLU A 793 -59.59 -17.82 -36.67
C GLU A 793 -59.63 -17.02 -35.36
N LEU A 794 -59.62 -17.76 -34.25
CA LEU A 794 -59.54 -17.26 -32.88
C LEU A 794 -58.14 -17.53 -32.36
N LEU A 795 -57.44 -16.49 -31.94
CA LEU A 795 -56.08 -16.52 -31.43
C LEU A 795 -56.08 -16.54 -29.90
N ARG A 796 -55.06 -17.18 -29.32
CA ARG A 796 -54.72 -17.16 -27.90
C ARG A 796 -53.30 -16.63 -27.71
N SER A 797 -53.17 -15.64 -26.83
CA SER A 797 -51.93 -15.00 -26.39
C SER A 797 -51.69 -15.25 -24.90
N GLY A 798 -50.50 -14.88 -24.40
CA GLY A 798 -50.07 -15.15 -23.03
C GLY A 798 -49.88 -16.64 -22.75
N ASN A 799 -50.13 -17.05 -21.50
CA ASN A 799 -49.82 -18.38 -21.01
C ASN A 799 -50.62 -19.45 -21.76
N LEU A 800 -49.91 -20.42 -22.36
CA LEU A 800 -50.48 -21.53 -23.13
C LEU A 800 -50.52 -22.86 -22.36
N ASP A 801 -49.95 -22.94 -21.15
CA ASP A 801 -49.76 -24.20 -20.41
C ASP A 801 -51.06 -24.75 -19.78
N GLN A 802 -52.10 -23.92 -19.68
CA GLN A 802 -53.44 -24.34 -19.24
C GLN A 802 -54.36 -24.72 -20.42
N ILE A 803 -55.33 -25.61 -20.18
CA ILE A 803 -56.46 -25.85 -21.09
C ILE A 803 -57.51 -24.76 -20.86
N VAL A 804 -57.91 -24.04 -21.90
CA VAL A 804 -58.90 -22.96 -21.78
C VAL A 804 -60.06 -23.12 -22.75
N THR A 805 -61.23 -22.61 -22.35
CA THR A 805 -62.49 -22.71 -23.09
C THR A 805 -63.21 -21.38 -23.17
N ALA A 806 -63.95 -21.18 -24.25
CA ALA A 806 -64.96 -20.13 -24.38
C ALA A 806 -66.15 -20.68 -25.18
N ASP A 807 -67.36 -20.19 -24.90
CA ASP A 807 -68.54 -20.44 -25.72
C ASP A 807 -68.67 -19.31 -26.76
N TYR A 808 -69.00 -19.66 -28.00
CA TYR A 808 -69.37 -18.71 -29.05
C TYR A 808 -70.85 -18.82 -29.40
N THR A 809 -71.45 -17.68 -29.72
CA THR A 809 -72.84 -17.57 -30.20
C THR A 809 -72.88 -16.70 -31.45
N ILE A 810 -73.75 -17.05 -32.41
CA ILE A 810 -74.03 -16.24 -33.60
C ILE A 810 -75.38 -15.51 -33.41
N ALA A 811 -75.46 -14.28 -33.91
CA ALA A 811 -76.71 -13.54 -34.06
C ALA A 811 -76.61 -12.58 -35.26
N GLY A 812 -77.73 -12.39 -35.98
CA GLY A 812 -77.84 -11.39 -37.05
C GLY A 812 -77.57 -9.96 -36.55
N SER A 813 -76.94 -9.15 -37.40
CA SER A 813 -76.42 -7.82 -37.07
C SER A 813 -76.52 -6.85 -38.27
N GLY A 814 -75.97 -5.64 -38.16
CA GLY A 814 -75.96 -4.71 -39.30
C GLY A 814 -77.34 -4.13 -39.66
N SER A 815 -77.51 -3.74 -40.93
CA SER A 815 -78.78 -3.24 -41.48
C SER A 815 -79.64 -4.31 -42.13
N ASN A 816 -79.02 -5.38 -42.65
CA ASN A 816 -79.66 -6.57 -43.19
C ASN A 816 -79.18 -7.75 -42.31
N PRO A 817 -79.88 -8.06 -41.22
CA PRO A 817 -79.43 -9.07 -40.26
C PRO A 817 -79.88 -10.46 -40.70
N VAL A 818 -78.91 -11.37 -40.87
CA VAL A 818 -79.18 -12.79 -41.17
C VAL A 818 -80.18 -13.42 -40.20
N THR A 819 -80.88 -14.42 -40.70
CA THR A 819 -81.82 -15.26 -39.98
C THR A 819 -81.17 -16.59 -39.55
N ALA A 820 -81.98 -17.53 -39.06
CA ALA A 820 -81.51 -18.88 -38.76
C ALA A 820 -81.54 -19.82 -39.99
N ASP A 821 -82.27 -19.46 -41.04
CA ASP A 821 -82.47 -20.32 -42.22
C ASP A 821 -81.20 -20.37 -43.09
N ASP A 822 -80.43 -19.29 -43.09
CA ASP A 822 -79.19 -19.04 -43.84
C ASP A 822 -77.99 -19.87 -43.30
N PHE A 823 -78.20 -20.56 -42.17
CA PHE A 823 -77.29 -21.54 -41.59
C PHE A 823 -77.83 -22.99 -41.64
N GLY A 824 -79.00 -23.19 -42.28
CA GLY A 824 -79.51 -24.49 -42.74
C GLY A 824 -79.82 -25.53 -41.67
N ASP A 825 -80.85 -25.26 -40.86
CA ASP A 825 -81.43 -26.23 -39.94
C ASP A 825 -82.47 -27.17 -40.64
N SER A 826 -83.28 -27.92 -39.89
CA SER A 826 -84.38 -28.72 -40.46
C SER A 826 -85.77 -28.38 -39.90
N GLN A 827 -85.91 -27.26 -39.19
CA GLN A 827 -87.10 -26.67 -38.58
C GLN A 827 -87.05 -25.13 -38.71
N PRO A 828 -87.31 -24.57 -39.93
CA PRO A 828 -87.03 -23.18 -40.27
C PRO A 828 -87.41 -22.13 -39.23
N GLY A 829 -86.46 -21.22 -38.96
CA GLY A 829 -86.63 -20.03 -38.14
C GLY A 829 -86.61 -20.25 -36.62
N THR A 830 -85.71 -21.08 -36.07
CA THR A 830 -85.66 -21.32 -34.60
C THR A 830 -84.35 -21.05 -33.84
N GLU A 831 -83.16 -21.51 -34.26
CA GLU A 831 -81.91 -21.32 -33.49
C GLU A 831 -80.68 -21.02 -34.38
N PHE A 832 -79.86 -20.03 -34.01
CA PHE A 832 -78.57 -19.72 -34.65
C PHE A 832 -77.46 -20.72 -34.22
N PRO A 833 -76.37 -20.89 -35.01
CA PRO A 833 -75.24 -21.72 -34.61
C PRO A 833 -74.53 -21.19 -33.35
N ALA A 834 -74.16 -22.11 -32.45
CA ALA A 834 -73.41 -21.83 -31.23
C ALA A 834 -72.62 -23.08 -30.79
N GLY A 835 -71.59 -22.89 -29.96
CA GLY A 835 -70.83 -24.01 -29.40
C GLY A 835 -69.65 -23.58 -28.52
N THR A 836 -68.92 -24.56 -27.98
CA THR A 836 -67.73 -24.32 -27.15
C THR A 836 -66.45 -24.56 -27.96
N VAL A 837 -65.50 -23.63 -27.90
CA VAL A 837 -64.12 -23.83 -28.37
C VAL A 837 -63.23 -24.20 -27.19
N THR A 838 -62.33 -25.17 -27.38
CA THR A 838 -61.37 -25.62 -26.36
C THR A 838 -59.96 -25.58 -26.93
N PHE A 839 -59.08 -24.78 -26.35
CA PHE A 839 -57.65 -24.80 -26.61
C PHE A 839 -56.99 -25.79 -25.64
N ALA A 840 -56.26 -26.76 -26.16
CA ALA A 840 -55.37 -27.60 -25.37
C ALA A 840 -54.10 -26.83 -24.98
N VAL A 841 -53.32 -27.44 -24.09
CA VAL A 841 -51.98 -27.00 -23.70
C VAL A 841 -51.12 -26.76 -24.94
N GLY A 842 -50.54 -25.57 -25.07
CA GLY A 842 -49.68 -25.17 -26.18
C GLY A 842 -50.39 -24.78 -27.49
N GLU A 843 -51.73 -24.75 -27.54
CA GLU A 843 -52.45 -24.29 -28.74
C GLU A 843 -52.66 -22.76 -28.72
N ALA A 844 -52.14 -22.07 -29.75
CA ALA A 844 -52.21 -20.61 -29.91
C ALA A 844 -53.30 -20.13 -30.89
N SER A 845 -53.94 -21.01 -31.68
CA SER A 845 -55.11 -20.66 -32.49
C SER A 845 -56.12 -21.80 -32.65
N LYS A 846 -57.36 -21.43 -32.97
CA LYS A 846 -58.47 -22.34 -33.32
C LYS A 846 -59.31 -21.77 -34.45
N LEU A 847 -59.79 -22.65 -35.31
CA LEU A 847 -60.75 -22.31 -36.36
C LEU A 847 -62.18 -22.60 -35.90
N ILE A 848 -63.07 -21.63 -36.08
CA ILE A 848 -64.51 -21.77 -35.91
C ILE A 848 -65.16 -21.57 -37.28
N SER A 849 -65.70 -22.65 -37.84
CA SER A 849 -66.29 -22.66 -39.18
C SER A 849 -67.81 -22.67 -39.11
N VAL A 850 -68.43 -21.76 -39.87
CA VAL A 850 -69.87 -21.53 -39.96
C VAL A 850 -70.33 -21.93 -41.36
N SER A 851 -71.30 -22.83 -41.47
CA SER A 851 -71.87 -23.25 -42.75
C SER A 851 -72.96 -22.28 -43.18
N ILE A 852 -72.76 -21.62 -44.31
CA ILE A 852 -73.76 -20.75 -44.96
C ILE A 852 -74.53 -21.62 -45.96
N PHE A 853 -75.86 -21.51 -45.99
CA PHE A 853 -76.73 -22.24 -46.91
C PHE A 853 -77.28 -21.31 -47.99
N PRO A 854 -77.20 -21.69 -49.27
CA PRO A 854 -77.67 -20.85 -50.36
C PRO A 854 -79.11 -21.09 -50.76
N ASP A 855 -79.75 -20.08 -51.36
CA ASP A 855 -81.05 -20.23 -52.01
C ASP A 855 -81.10 -19.78 -53.50
N VAL A 856 -82.11 -19.01 -53.93
CA VAL A 856 -82.35 -18.45 -55.28
C VAL A 856 -83.23 -17.18 -55.20
N VAL A 857 -83.08 -16.38 -54.13
CA VAL A 857 -83.84 -15.16 -53.86
C VAL A 857 -82.90 -13.95 -53.79
N ILE A 858 -82.67 -13.31 -54.94
CA ILE A 858 -81.93 -12.04 -55.05
C ILE A 858 -82.29 -11.05 -53.93
N GLU A 859 -81.34 -10.78 -53.03
CA GLU A 859 -81.51 -9.97 -51.83
C GLU A 859 -80.25 -9.12 -51.51
N PRO A 860 -80.19 -8.35 -50.41
CA PRO A 860 -79.04 -7.50 -50.13
C PRO A 860 -78.05 -8.14 -49.14
N ASP A 861 -76.74 -8.03 -49.40
CA ASP A 861 -75.66 -8.51 -48.53
C ASP A 861 -75.99 -8.38 -47.03
N GLU A 862 -75.93 -9.51 -46.31
CA GLU A 862 -76.36 -9.64 -44.92
C GLU A 862 -75.21 -9.75 -43.93
N GLU A 863 -75.43 -9.40 -42.66
CA GLU A 863 -74.40 -9.39 -41.62
C GLU A 863 -74.79 -10.18 -40.36
N PHE A 864 -73.80 -10.85 -39.76
CA PHE A 864 -73.89 -11.51 -38.46
C PHE A 864 -72.70 -11.20 -37.56
N SER A 865 -72.93 -11.25 -36.25
CA SER A 865 -71.88 -11.20 -35.24
C SER A 865 -71.65 -12.57 -34.63
N ILE A 866 -70.38 -12.97 -34.49
CA ILE A 866 -69.96 -14.10 -33.66
C ILE A 866 -69.32 -13.56 -32.37
N THR A 867 -69.91 -13.86 -31.22
CA THR A 867 -69.55 -13.28 -29.91
C THR A 867 -69.16 -14.36 -28.91
N LEU A 868 -68.07 -14.10 -28.18
CA LEU A 868 -67.50 -14.98 -27.14
C LEU A 868 -68.13 -14.72 -25.76
N SER A 869 -68.26 -15.79 -24.99
CA SER A 869 -68.88 -15.82 -23.66
C SER A 869 -68.35 -17.01 -22.84
N ASN A 870 -68.73 -17.10 -21.55
CA ASN A 870 -68.39 -18.23 -20.66
C ASN A 870 -66.92 -18.65 -20.70
N LEU A 871 -66.02 -17.67 -20.68
CA LEU A 871 -64.57 -17.88 -20.69
C LEU A 871 -64.13 -18.64 -19.43
N THR A 872 -63.00 -19.35 -19.53
CA THR A 872 -62.28 -19.88 -18.35
C THR A 872 -61.97 -18.76 -17.35
N SER A 873 -62.02 -19.04 -16.05
CA SER A 873 -61.62 -18.07 -15.02
C SER A 873 -60.14 -17.72 -15.19
N GLY A 874 -59.81 -16.43 -15.27
CA GLY A 874 -58.47 -15.95 -15.61
C GLY A 874 -58.11 -16.06 -17.09
N LEU A 875 -59.10 -16.05 -18.00
CA LEU A 875 -58.88 -15.92 -19.43
C LEU A 875 -59.33 -14.52 -19.88
N GLY A 876 -58.37 -13.64 -20.14
CA GLY A 876 -58.59 -12.29 -20.64
C GLY A 876 -59.18 -12.25 -22.05
N LEU A 877 -59.77 -11.11 -22.42
CA LEU A 877 -60.48 -10.95 -23.69
C LEU A 877 -60.18 -9.61 -24.35
N LEU A 878 -59.28 -9.64 -25.35
CA LEU A 878 -58.87 -8.46 -26.11
C LEU A 878 -59.87 -8.11 -27.23
N SER A 879 -60.55 -9.10 -27.80
CA SER A 879 -61.63 -8.88 -28.77
C SER A 879 -62.71 -9.95 -28.64
N GLY A 880 -63.89 -9.53 -28.16
CA GLY A 880 -65.01 -10.42 -27.87
C GLY A 880 -65.94 -10.74 -29.05
N THR A 881 -65.86 -10.00 -30.16
CA THR A 881 -66.80 -10.15 -31.30
C THR A 881 -66.12 -9.92 -32.64
N ALA A 882 -66.47 -10.73 -33.63
CA ALA A 882 -66.16 -10.51 -35.05
C ALA A 882 -67.45 -10.52 -35.89
N ILE A 883 -67.38 -9.95 -37.08
CA ILE A 883 -68.49 -9.85 -38.04
C ILE A 883 -68.30 -10.81 -39.21
N GLY A 884 -69.35 -11.53 -39.60
CA GLY A 884 -69.44 -12.25 -40.85
C GLY A 884 -70.44 -11.57 -41.79
N SER A 885 -70.09 -11.39 -43.05
CA SER A 885 -71.02 -10.93 -44.09
C SER A 885 -71.32 -12.07 -45.06
N ILE A 886 -72.60 -12.33 -45.30
CA ILE A 886 -73.08 -13.20 -46.39
C ILE A 886 -73.32 -12.28 -47.60
N LEU A 887 -72.78 -12.65 -48.76
CA LEU A 887 -72.90 -11.87 -49.98
C LEU A 887 -73.84 -12.58 -50.97
N ASP A 888 -74.78 -11.82 -51.55
CA ASP A 888 -75.69 -12.31 -52.60
C ASP A 888 -74.88 -12.76 -53.83
N ASP A 889 -75.15 -13.98 -54.32
CA ASP A 889 -74.59 -14.49 -55.58
C ASP A 889 -75.65 -14.96 -56.58
N ASP A 890 -76.85 -14.38 -56.50
CA ASP A 890 -78.01 -14.79 -57.29
C ASP A 890 -78.22 -13.94 -58.57
N ALA A 891 -78.77 -14.56 -59.63
CA ALA A 891 -78.72 -13.99 -60.98
C ALA A 891 -80.09 -13.57 -61.54
N ALA A 892 -80.15 -12.42 -62.23
CA ALA A 892 -81.37 -11.90 -62.87
C ALA A 892 -81.19 -11.67 -64.38
N LEU A 893 -82.28 -11.86 -65.14
CA LEU A 893 -82.34 -11.69 -66.60
C LEU A 893 -83.53 -10.83 -67.06
N GLU A 894 -83.25 -9.77 -67.84
CA GLU A 894 -84.26 -8.93 -68.50
C GLU A 894 -84.09 -8.92 -70.03
N ILE A 895 -85.18 -8.68 -70.78
CA ILE A 895 -85.14 -8.32 -72.21
C ILE A 895 -85.51 -6.86 -72.44
N VAL A 896 -84.66 -6.13 -73.16
CA VAL A 896 -84.81 -4.72 -73.50
C VAL A 896 -84.74 -4.54 -75.02
N ALA A 897 -85.64 -3.75 -75.59
CA ALA A 897 -85.62 -3.48 -77.03
C ALA A 897 -84.50 -2.51 -77.41
N THR A 898 -83.72 -2.86 -78.43
CA THR A 898 -82.61 -2.04 -78.97
C THR A 898 -83.03 -1.33 -80.25
N ILE A 899 -83.70 -2.09 -81.15
CA ILE A 899 -84.39 -1.60 -82.34
C ILE A 899 -85.78 -2.25 -82.28
N ALA A 900 -86.67 -1.64 -81.49
CA ALA A 900 -88.05 -2.09 -81.33
C ALA A 900 -88.82 -1.96 -82.66
N ASN A 901 -88.73 -0.78 -83.26
CA ASN A 901 -89.53 -0.40 -84.42
C ASN A 901 -88.63 -0.25 -85.64
N ALA A 902 -89.00 -0.90 -86.74
CA ALA A 902 -88.28 -0.88 -88.01
C ALA A 902 -89.27 -1.07 -89.16
N ALA A 903 -88.95 -0.54 -90.34
CA ALA A 903 -89.79 -0.75 -91.53
C ALA A 903 -89.72 -2.20 -92.04
N GLU A 904 -90.67 -2.61 -92.88
CA GLU A 904 -90.69 -3.92 -93.53
C GLU A 904 -89.32 -4.37 -94.08
N GLY A 905 -89.00 -5.66 -93.93
CA GLY A 905 -87.72 -6.24 -94.35
C GLY A 905 -86.48 -5.81 -93.54
N ASN A 906 -86.58 -4.85 -92.62
CA ASN A 906 -85.44 -4.36 -91.83
C ASN A 906 -85.23 -5.20 -90.55
N LEU A 907 -84.16 -4.89 -89.80
CA LEU A 907 -83.76 -5.66 -88.62
C LEU A 907 -84.39 -5.09 -87.33
N HIS A 908 -85.20 -5.90 -86.66
CA HIS A 908 -85.55 -5.68 -85.25
C HIS A 908 -84.49 -6.34 -84.36
N ALA A 909 -84.17 -5.69 -83.24
CA ALA A 909 -83.09 -6.15 -82.36
C ALA A 909 -83.42 -5.90 -80.88
N PHE A 910 -83.12 -6.87 -80.03
CA PHE A 910 -83.40 -6.84 -78.59
C PHE A 910 -82.17 -7.31 -77.83
N SER A 911 -81.81 -6.61 -76.77
CA SER A 911 -80.74 -7.01 -75.86
C SER A 911 -81.33 -7.73 -74.67
N ILE A 912 -80.99 -9.00 -74.50
CA ILE A 912 -81.14 -9.67 -73.21
C ILE A 912 -79.95 -9.23 -72.34
N ARG A 913 -80.19 -8.92 -71.06
CA ARG A 913 -79.18 -8.48 -70.09
C ARG A 913 -79.20 -9.36 -68.86
N ARG A 914 -78.03 -9.55 -68.23
CA ARG A 914 -77.80 -10.28 -66.98
C ARG A 914 -77.35 -9.30 -65.89
N SER A 915 -77.86 -9.47 -64.68
CA SER A 915 -77.34 -8.92 -63.42
C SER A 915 -77.09 -10.05 -62.43
N GLY A 916 -76.48 -9.73 -61.28
CA GLY A 916 -76.06 -10.73 -60.30
C GLY A 916 -74.76 -11.43 -60.68
N TYR A 917 -74.50 -12.57 -60.06
CA TYR A 917 -73.25 -13.34 -60.18
C TYR A 917 -72.96 -13.82 -61.62
N LEU A 918 -71.68 -14.02 -61.94
CA LEU A 918 -71.17 -14.04 -63.33
C LEU A 918 -70.19 -15.19 -63.66
N ASP A 919 -70.00 -16.19 -62.80
CA ASP A 919 -69.05 -17.29 -63.04
C ASP A 919 -69.67 -18.51 -63.78
N THR A 920 -71.00 -18.66 -63.71
CA THR A 920 -71.79 -19.75 -64.31
C THR A 920 -72.27 -19.45 -65.74
N VAL A 921 -72.55 -20.50 -66.52
CA VAL A 921 -73.12 -20.40 -67.88
C VAL A 921 -74.65 -20.49 -67.84
N GLN A 922 -75.35 -19.35 -67.93
CA GLN A 922 -76.82 -19.32 -67.88
C GLN A 922 -77.47 -19.18 -69.25
N THR A 923 -78.49 -20.00 -69.51
CA THR A 923 -79.16 -20.10 -70.82
C THR A 923 -80.63 -19.77 -70.73
N VAL A 924 -81.08 -18.78 -71.50
CA VAL A 924 -82.49 -18.37 -71.58
C VAL A 924 -83.10 -18.64 -72.95
N THR A 925 -84.36 -19.07 -72.99
CA THR A 925 -85.16 -19.22 -74.21
C THR A 925 -85.99 -17.97 -74.51
N TRP A 926 -86.15 -17.63 -75.79
CA TRP A 926 -86.95 -16.49 -76.24
C TRP A 926 -87.81 -16.85 -77.45
N GLY A 927 -88.95 -16.17 -77.60
CA GLY A 927 -89.84 -16.31 -78.75
C GLY A 927 -90.66 -15.05 -79.05
N VAL A 928 -90.99 -14.86 -80.32
CA VAL A 928 -91.88 -13.79 -80.81
C VAL A 928 -93.33 -14.27 -80.82
N SER A 929 -94.25 -13.34 -80.60
CA SER A 929 -95.70 -13.57 -80.53
C SER A 929 -96.48 -12.33 -80.98
N GLU A 930 -97.76 -12.51 -81.30
CA GLU A 930 -98.70 -11.45 -81.70
C GLU A 930 -98.73 -10.28 -80.69
N GLY A 931 -98.74 -9.04 -81.18
CA GLY A 931 -98.81 -7.83 -80.34
C GLY A 931 -100.22 -7.38 -79.98
N ASN A 932 -100.33 -6.38 -79.11
CA ASN A 932 -101.61 -5.91 -78.56
C ASN A 932 -102.42 -4.99 -79.49
N SER A 933 -101.82 -4.45 -80.55
CA SER A 933 -102.44 -3.52 -81.51
C SER A 933 -101.92 -3.83 -82.91
N ASN A 934 -102.82 -4.10 -83.87
CA ASN A 934 -102.50 -4.60 -85.20
C ASN A 934 -101.49 -5.78 -85.12
N PRO A 935 -101.92 -6.96 -84.63
CA PRO A 935 -100.99 -8.05 -84.32
C PRO A 935 -100.29 -8.56 -85.58
N ALA A 936 -98.97 -8.34 -85.65
CA ALA A 936 -98.12 -9.02 -86.60
C ALA A 936 -98.28 -10.53 -86.40
N ASN A 937 -98.65 -11.20 -87.49
CA ASN A 937 -98.96 -12.61 -87.56
C ASN A 937 -97.74 -13.42 -88.04
N ALA A 938 -97.90 -14.73 -88.24
CA ALA A 938 -96.79 -15.58 -88.65
C ALA A 938 -96.31 -15.32 -90.10
N SER A 939 -97.18 -14.82 -90.99
CA SER A 939 -96.88 -14.59 -92.41
C SER A 939 -95.76 -13.56 -92.60
N ASP A 940 -95.79 -12.53 -91.76
CA ASP A 940 -94.93 -11.35 -91.82
C ASP A 940 -93.53 -11.67 -91.27
N PHE A 941 -93.35 -12.88 -90.71
CA PHE A 941 -92.06 -13.52 -90.44
C PHE A 941 -91.84 -14.76 -91.31
N ALA A 942 -92.21 -14.70 -92.60
CA ALA A 942 -92.08 -15.76 -93.60
C ALA A 942 -92.80 -17.08 -93.25
N GLY A 943 -93.84 -17.02 -92.43
CA GLY A 943 -94.75 -18.11 -92.08
C GLY A 943 -94.55 -18.74 -90.69
N ILE A 944 -93.53 -18.33 -89.92
CA ILE A 944 -93.27 -18.83 -88.55
C ILE A 944 -92.67 -17.70 -87.69
N PHE A 945 -93.21 -17.46 -86.49
CA PHE A 945 -92.63 -16.51 -85.55
C PHE A 945 -91.18 -16.86 -85.14
N PRO A 946 -90.24 -15.89 -85.12
CA PRO A 946 -88.87 -16.12 -84.68
C PRO A 946 -88.77 -16.59 -83.22
N SER A 947 -87.82 -17.47 -82.93
CA SER A 947 -87.54 -17.98 -81.58
C SER A 947 -86.14 -18.57 -81.50
N GLY A 948 -85.61 -18.75 -80.28
CA GLY A 948 -84.30 -19.34 -80.06
C GLY A 948 -83.91 -19.45 -78.59
N SER A 949 -82.61 -19.68 -78.35
CA SER A 949 -82.01 -19.67 -77.02
C SER A 949 -80.67 -18.95 -77.01
N VAL A 950 -80.29 -18.44 -75.85
CA VAL A 950 -79.11 -17.58 -75.64
C VAL A 950 -78.42 -17.98 -74.35
N SER A 951 -77.22 -18.55 -74.45
CA SER A 951 -76.35 -18.85 -73.32
C SER A 951 -75.38 -17.70 -73.06
N PHE A 952 -75.37 -17.15 -71.85
CA PHE A 952 -74.37 -16.22 -71.35
C PHE A 952 -73.17 -17.01 -70.84
N ASN A 953 -71.98 -16.77 -71.37
CA ASN A 953 -70.75 -17.28 -70.77
C ASN A 953 -70.39 -16.44 -69.52
N PRO A 954 -69.42 -16.89 -68.71
CA PRO A 954 -68.98 -16.12 -67.56
C PRO A 954 -68.51 -14.71 -67.94
N GLY A 955 -68.82 -13.73 -67.10
CA GLY A 955 -68.57 -12.30 -67.33
C GLY A 955 -69.42 -11.63 -68.44
N GLN A 956 -70.40 -12.32 -69.04
CA GLN A 956 -71.25 -11.72 -70.10
C GLN A 956 -72.51 -11.05 -69.51
N MET A 957 -72.52 -9.71 -69.51
CA MET A 957 -73.64 -8.90 -69.02
C MET A 957 -74.80 -8.71 -70.02
N SER A 958 -74.59 -8.95 -71.31
CA SER A 958 -75.63 -8.78 -72.34
C SER A 958 -75.40 -9.65 -73.57
N LYS A 959 -76.49 -10.02 -74.26
CA LYS A 959 -76.47 -10.61 -75.60
C LYS A 959 -77.61 -10.06 -76.46
N LEU A 960 -77.26 -9.70 -77.69
CA LEU A 960 -78.20 -9.21 -78.69
C LEU A 960 -78.83 -10.39 -79.44
N ILE A 961 -80.16 -10.38 -79.57
CA ILE A 961 -80.93 -11.18 -80.51
C ILE A 961 -81.51 -10.26 -81.59
N SER A 962 -81.66 -10.77 -82.80
CA SER A 962 -82.20 -9.98 -83.91
C SER A 962 -82.83 -10.85 -84.98
N PHE A 963 -83.88 -10.33 -85.60
CA PHE A 963 -84.62 -10.95 -86.69
C PHE A 963 -85.24 -9.85 -87.57
N SER A 964 -85.67 -10.20 -88.78
CA SER A 964 -86.33 -9.28 -89.69
C SER A 964 -87.77 -9.69 -89.94
N SER A 965 -88.61 -8.69 -90.13
CA SER A 965 -89.89 -8.87 -90.82
C SER A 965 -89.66 -9.23 -92.29
N SER A 966 -90.71 -9.69 -92.94
CA SER A 966 -90.81 -9.84 -94.39
C SER A 966 -90.99 -8.46 -95.02
N ILE A 967 -90.82 -8.38 -96.34
CA ILE A 967 -91.14 -7.20 -97.14
C ILE A 967 -92.09 -7.64 -98.24
N ASP A 968 -93.17 -6.89 -98.47
CA ASP A 968 -93.87 -6.99 -99.75
C ASP A 968 -94.09 -5.65 -100.49
N SER A 969 -95.34 -5.20 -100.65
CA SER A 969 -95.77 -4.00 -101.38
C SER A 969 -97.28 -3.72 -101.17
N ILE A 970 -97.83 -4.20 -100.05
CA ILE A 970 -99.20 -3.98 -99.61
C ILE A 970 -99.14 -2.97 -98.47
N ALA A 971 -99.80 -1.83 -98.62
CA ALA A 971 -99.81 -0.80 -97.58
C ALA A 971 -100.71 -1.21 -96.39
N GLU A 972 -100.12 -1.93 -95.43
CA GLU A 972 -100.74 -2.40 -94.18
C GLU A 972 -100.54 -1.37 -93.03
N PRO A 973 -101.30 -1.42 -91.92
CA PRO A 973 -101.06 -0.50 -90.79
C PRO A 973 -99.78 -0.90 -90.03
N ASP A 974 -99.18 0.01 -89.25
CA ASP A 974 -98.05 -0.35 -88.37
C ASP A 974 -98.46 -1.50 -87.42
N GLU A 975 -97.72 -2.61 -87.44
CA GLU A 975 -98.09 -3.89 -86.79
C GLU A 975 -97.19 -4.23 -85.59
N GLN A 976 -97.75 -4.70 -84.48
CA GLN A 976 -97.00 -5.01 -83.27
C GLN A 976 -96.75 -6.50 -83.05
N PHE A 977 -95.60 -6.80 -82.45
CA PHE A 977 -95.23 -8.11 -81.91
C PHE A 977 -94.61 -7.97 -80.52
N VAL A 978 -94.57 -9.07 -79.76
CA VAL A 978 -93.92 -9.15 -78.44
C VAL A 978 -92.88 -10.27 -78.43
N VAL A 979 -91.66 -9.94 -78.00
CA VAL A 979 -90.60 -10.91 -77.69
C VAL A 979 -90.66 -11.25 -76.21
N THR A 980 -90.76 -12.54 -75.90
CA THR A 980 -90.94 -13.07 -74.54
C THR A 980 -89.80 -14.01 -74.17
N LEU A 981 -89.25 -13.88 -72.96
CA LEU A 981 -88.35 -14.85 -72.32
C LEU A 981 -89.20 -15.90 -71.59
N SER A 982 -88.87 -17.20 -71.73
CA SER A 982 -89.77 -18.28 -71.29
C SER A 982 -89.17 -19.38 -70.41
N SER A 983 -87.85 -19.54 -70.35
CA SER A 983 -87.19 -20.49 -69.42
C SER A 983 -85.71 -20.17 -69.29
N THR A 984 -85.16 -20.28 -68.08
CA THR A 984 -83.73 -20.14 -67.77
C THR A 984 -83.08 -21.50 -67.47
N SER A 985 -81.78 -21.48 -67.16
CA SER A 985 -81.03 -22.57 -66.53
C SER A 985 -80.39 -22.05 -65.25
N GLY A 986 -80.06 -22.96 -64.33
CA GLY A 986 -79.47 -22.62 -63.04
C GLY A 986 -80.44 -21.89 -62.11
N ASP A 987 -79.85 -21.19 -61.16
CA ASP A 987 -80.39 -20.11 -60.32
C ASP A 987 -81.21 -19.06 -61.10
N ALA A 988 -80.65 -18.54 -62.20
CA ALA A 988 -81.06 -17.27 -62.80
C ALA A 988 -82.58 -17.06 -63.02
N GLN A 989 -83.12 -16.03 -62.37
CA GLN A 989 -84.51 -15.60 -62.45
C GLN A 989 -84.78 -14.67 -63.65
N ILE A 990 -86.01 -14.66 -64.14
CA ILE A 990 -86.45 -13.72 -65.20
C ILE A 990 -87.14 -12.52 -64.54
N SER A 991 -86.41 -11.41 -64.37
CA SER A 991 -86.92 -10.16 -63.79
C SER A 991 -87.69 -9.30 -64.79
N GLY A 992 -87.32 -9.36 -66.08
CA GLY A 992 -87.95 -8.60 -67.16
C GLY A 992 -88.31 -9.48 -68.36
N ALA A 993 -89.50 -10.08 -68.35
CA ALA A 993 -89.85 -11.17 -69.26
C ALA A 993 -90.24 -10.78 -70.70
N THR A 994 -90.63 -9.53 -71.00
CA THR A 994 -91.23 -9.17 -72.30
C THR A 994 -90.80 -7.80 -72.83
N ALA A 995 -90.53 -7.71 -74.13
CA ALA A 995 -90.30 -6.46 -74.84
C ALA A 995 -91.06 -6.43 -76.19
N SER A 996 -91.71 -5.31 -76.50
CA SER A 996 -92.49 -5.14 -77.74
C SER A 996 -91.69 -4.51 -78.87
N GLY A 997 -92.10 -4.80 -80.12
CA GLY A 997 -91.64 -4.11 -81.32
C GLY A 997 -92.78 -3.82 -82.30
N THR A 998 -92.51 -2.98 -83.29
CA THR A 998 -93.50 -2.56 -84.31
C THR A 998 -92.88 -2.60 -85.71
N ILE A 999 -93.49 -3.36 -86.62
CA ILE A 999 -93.23 -3.28 -88.07
C ILE A 999 -93.88 -1.98 -88.57
N LEU A 1000 -93.10 -1.11 -89.20
CA LEU A 1000 -93.57 0.19 -89.70
C LEU A 1000 -93.83 0.13 -91.21
N ASN A 1001 -94.92 0.74 -91.66
CA ASN A 1001 -95.19 0.90 -93.10
C ASN A 1001 -94.30 2.02 -93.69
N ASP A 1002 -93.45 1.70 -94.67
CA ASP A 1002 -92.62 2.68 -95.41
C ASP A 1002 -93.13 3.02 -96.83
N ASP A 1003 -94.28 2.47 -97.23
CA ASP A 1003 -94.92 2.61 -98.56
C ASP A 1003 -95.66 3.97 -98.75
N GLN A 1004 -95.40 4.98 -97.89
CA GLN A 1004 -96.15 6.25 -97.83
C GLN A 1004 -95.41 7.48 -98.40
N ILE A 1005 -96.13 8.29 -99.18
CA ILE A 1005 -95.54 9.27 -100.11
C ILE A 1005 -95.32 10.68 -99.50
N GLY A 1006 -94.15 10.86 -98.86
CA GLY A 1006 -93.20 11.99 -99.05
C GLY A 1006 -93.57 13.46 -98.81
N LYS A 1007 -92.70 14.18 -98.07
CA LYS A 1007 -92.43 15.63 -98.19
C LYS A 1007 -91.11 16.06 -97.52
N GLN A 1008 -90.50 17.13 -98.02
CA GLN A 1008 -89.29 17.78 -97.47
C GLN A 1008 -89.62 19.10 -96.78
N PHE A 1009 -88.77 19.51 -95.82
CA PHE A 1009 -88.60 20.91 -95.39
C PHE A 1009 -87.10 21.23 -95.15
N ALA A 1010 -86.77 22.52 -95.03
CA ALA A 1010 -85.41 23.07 -94.98
C ALA A 1010 -85.27 24.10 -93.82
N PRO A 1011 -84.05 24.50 -93.40
CA PRO A 1011 -83.76 24.96 -92.04
C PRO A 1011 -83.97 26.46 -91.74
N LEU A 1012 -83.70 26.83 -90.48
CA LEU A 1012 -83.97 28.10 -89.79
C LEU A 1012 -83.33 29.36 -90.42
N ASP A 1013 -83.89 30.52 -90.08
CA ASP A 1013 -83.40 31.88 -90.40
C ASP A 1013 -83.34 32.75 -89.13
N ILE A 1014 -82.41 33.72 -89.08
CA ILE A 1014 -82.05 34.53 -87.92
C ILE A 1014 -82.41 36.01 -88.19
N ASN A 1015 -83.38 36.57 -87.47
CA ASN A 1015 -83.93 37.90 -87.78
C ASN A 1015 -83.34 39.07 -86.96
N GLN A 1016 -83.49 40.27 -87.50
CA GLN A 1016 -82.45 41.32 -87.48
C GLN A 1016 -82.40 42.22 -86.22
N ASN A 1017 -82.93 41.77 -85.07
CA ASN A 1017 -82.77 42.46 -83.79
C ASN A 1017 -81.68 41.85 -82.88
N GLY A 1018 -80.95 40.83 -83.35
CA GLY A 1018 -79.77 40.28 -82.66
C GLY A 1018 -80.08 39.22 -81.59
N THR A 1019 -81.34 38.79 -81.48
CA THR A 1019 -81.79 37.70 -80.60
C THR A 1019 -82.77 36.80 -81.35
N VAL A 1020 -82.48 35.49 -81.41
CA VAL A 1020 -83.48 34.47 -81.76
C VAL A 1020 -84.11 33.95 -80.49
N ASP A 1021 -85.43 33.80 -80.52
CA ASP A 1021 -86.24 33.45 -79.36
C ASP A 1021 -86.31 31.93 -79.17
N ALA A 1022 -85.59 31.43 -78.18
CA ALA A 1022 -85.53 30.01 -77.83
C ALA A 1022 -86.85 29.46 -77.21
N SER A 1023 -87.89 30.28 -77.03
CA SER A 1023 -89.18 29.83 -76.46
C SER A 1023 -90.09 29.08 -77.45
N THR A 1024 -89.69 28.91 -78.71
CA THR A 1024 -90.55 28.32 -79.76
C THR A 1024 -90.06 26.99 -80.37
N ASP A 1025 -88.76 26.72 -80.38
CA ASP A 1025 -88.16 25.49 -80.95
C ASP A 1025 -87.59 24.60 -79.83
N GLY A 1026 -88.48 23.91 -79.11
CA GLY A 1026 -88.09 22.96 -78.07
C GLY A 1026 -87.46 21.67 -78.63
N ASN A 1027 -86.62 21.03 -77.81
CA ASN A 1027 -85.97 19.72 -78.04
C ASN A 1027 -84.79 19.67 -79.03
N LEU A 1028 -83.75 20.51 -78.83
CA LEU A 1028 -82.37 20.08 -79.15
C LEU A 1028 -81.27 20.78 -78.31
N ILE A 1029 -81.20 20.48 -77.00
CA ILE A 1029 -79.98 20.53 -76.15
C ILE A 1029 -80.33 19.76 -74.85
N LEU A 1030 -79.95 18.46 -74.77
CA LEU A 1030 -80.00 17.66 -73.52
C LEU A 1030 -79.21 16.35 -73.67
N ALA A 1031 -77.88 16.42 -73.92
CA ALA A 1031 -77.07 15.22 -74.22
C ALA A 1031 -75.60 15.24 -73.73
N VAL A 1032 -75.18 16.22 -72.92
CA VAL A 1032 -73.81 16.25 -72.33
C VAL A 1032 -73.83 16.80 -70.89
N LEU A 1033 -74.91 16.57 -70.13
CA LEU A 1033 -75.08 17.17 -68.78
C LEU A 1033 -75.93 16.29 -67.83
N SER A 1034 -75.82 14.97 -67.97
CA SER A 1034 -76.57 13.96 -67.20
C SER A 1034 -75.64 13.06 -66.35
N GLY A 1035 -74.63 13.66 -65.72
CA GLY A 1035 -73.57 12.94 -64.99
C GLY A 1035 -73.18 13.55 -63.65
N LEU A 1036 -73.95 14.52 -63.12
CA LEU A 1036 -73.77 15.13 -61.80
C LEU A 1036 -75.14 15.33 -61.13
N PRO A 1037 -75.24 15.26 -59.79
CA PRO A 1037 -76.50 15.31 -59.06
C PRO A 1037 -77.15 16.70 -59.05
N GLU A 1038 -78.47 16.74 -58.84
CA GLU A 1038 -79.31 17.96 -58.92
C GLU A 1038 -78.88 19.09 -57.97
N SER A 1039 -78.24 18.77 -56.84
CA SER A 1039 -77.69 19.75 -55.90
C SER A 1039 -76.73 20.74 -56.57
N SER A 1040 -75.95 20.28 -57.55
CA SER A 1040 -74.94 21.08 -58.28
C SER A 1040 -75.53 22.03 -59.33
N LEU A 1041 -76.82 21.92 -59.66
CA LEU A 1041 -77.50 22.81 -60.61
C LEU A 1041 -78.16 24.02 -59.93
N SER A 1042 -78.23 24.03 -58.61
CA SER A 1042 -78.87 25.10 -57.81
C SER A 1042 -78.30 26.52 -57.99
N PRO A 1043 -76.99 26.77 -58.29
CA PRO A 1043 -76.47 28.15 -58.39
C PRO A 1043 -76.66 28.82 -59.76
N TYR A 1044 -76.96 28.06 -60.82
CA TYR A 1044 -76.86 28.54 -62.21
C TYR A 1044 -78.20 28.67 -62.97
N LEU A 1045 -79.33 28.52 -62.28
CA LEU A 1045 -80.65 28.82 -62.83
C LEU A 1045 -80.90 30.34 -62.91
N GLY A 1046 -80.64 30.93 -64.08
CA GLY A 1046 -81.35 32.13 -64.54
C GLY A 1046 -80.83 33.49 -64.08
N SER A 1047 -79.53 33.64 -63.78
CA SER A 1047 -78.91 34.96 -63.56
C SER A 1047 -79.06 35.83 -64.82
N THR A 1048 -79.96 36.80 -64.76
CA THR A 1048 -80.38 37.60 -65.92
C THR A 1048 -79.46 38.82 -66.10
N ILE A 1049 -78.69 38.80 -67.19
CA ILE A 1049 -77.75 39.83 -67.69
C ILE A 1049 -76.36 39.82 -67.00
N LEU A 1050 -75.32 39.70 -67.84
CA LEU A 1050 -73.90 39.86 -67.52
C LEU A 1050 -73.36 41.16 -68.13
N MET A 1051 -72.46 41.85 -67.42
CA MET A 1051 -71.48 42.77 -68.00
C MET A 1051 -70.14 42.65 -67.25
N ALA A 1052 -69.04 42.71 -67.99
CA ALA A 1052 -67.66 42.61 -67.49
C ALA A 1052 -67.20 43.93 -66.80
N PRO A 1053 -66.13 43.95 -65.97
CA PRO A 1053 -65.05 42.95 -65.91
C PRO A 1053 -64.57 42.51 -64.51
N GLU A 1054 -64.58 41.20 -64.23
CA GLU A 1054 -63.73 40.56 -63.21
C GLU A 1054 -63.74 39.03 -63.42
N VAL A 1055 -62.93 38.29 -62.64
CA VAL A 1055 -62.77 36.81 -62.68
C VAL A 1055 -62.14 36.25 -63.98
N PHE A 1056 -60.82 36.40 -64.10
CA PHE A 1056 -59.97 35.63 -65.01
C PHE A 1056 -58.80 35.02 -64.20
N GLN A 1057 -58.74 33.68 -64.09
CA GLN A 1057 -57.51 32.88 -64.07
C GLN A 1057 -57.82 31.36 -64.09
N ASN A 1058 -56.79 30.55 -64.32
CA ASN A 1058 -56.76 29.08 -64.21
C ASN A 1058 -57.50 28.24 -65.29
N VAL A 1059 -57.12 28.38 -66.57
CA VAL A 1059 -57.04 27.25 -67.52
C VAL A 1059 -55.82 27.39 -68.44
N GLU A 1060 -54.70 26.77 -68.06
CA GLU A 1060 -53.56 26.36 -68.90
C GLU A 1060 -52.67 25.47 -67.98
N GLN A 1061 -52.01 24.38 -68.41
CA GLN A 1061 -51.70 23.89 -69.76
C GLN A 1061 -51.87 22.36 -69.88
N VAL A 1062 -52.03 21.87 -71.11
CA VAL A 1062 -51.71 20.49 -71.52
C VAL A 1062 -51.05 20.57 -72.90
N GLY A 1063 -49.77 20.19 -73.05
CA GLY A 1063 -49.12 20.34 -74.37
C GLY A 1063 -47.60 20.18 -74.51
N LEU A 1064 -47.01 19.10 -73.96
CA LEU A 1064 -45.80 18.39 -74.43
C LEU A 1064 -44.59 19.17 -75.02
N LEU A 1065 -43.42 18.96 -74.39
CA LEU A 1065 -42.09 18.58 -74.97
C LEU A 1065 -41.03 18.89 -73.91
N LEU A 1066 -40.43 17.91 -73.21
CA LEU A 1066 -39.36 17.02 -73.68
C LEU A 1066 -38.26 17.77 -74.45
N ASP A 1067 -37.25 18.21 -73.70
CA ASP A 1067 -35.86 18.26 -74.19
C ASP A 1067 -35.05 17.26 -73.37
N VAL A 1068 -34.30 16.37 -74.02
CA VAL A 1068 -33.55 15.28 -73.41
C VAL A 1068 -32.24 15.14 -74.16
N ASN A 1069 -31.15 15.51 -73.50
CA ASN A 1069 -29.82 15.43 -74.09
C ASN A 1069 -29.35 13.96 -74.22
N GLU A 1070 -28.39 13.74 -75.11
CA GLU A 1070 -28.11 12.43 -75.74
C GLU A 1070 -27.56 11.32 -74.81
N ASP A 1071 -27.39 11.62 -73.52
CA ASP A 1071 -26.97 10.74 -72.42
C ASP A 1071 -28.01 10.59 -71.28
N GLY A 1072 -29.16 11.28 -71.35
CA GLY A 1072 -30.37 10.92 -70.60
C GLY A 1072 -30.45 11.32 -69.13
N ILE A 1073 -29.71 12.34 -68.68
CA ILE A 1073 -29.74 12.86 -67.29
C ILE A 1073 -30.28 14.30 -67.28
N VAL A 1074 -31.14 14.62 -66.30
CA VAL A 1074 -31.61 15.98 -66.01
C VAL A 1074 -31.27 16.32 -64.55
N ASP A 1075 -30.76 17.53 -64.33
CA ASP A 1075 -30.32 18.05 -63.02
C ASP A 1075 -31.52 18.55 -62.19
N ALA A 1076 -31.45 18.37 -60.86
CA ALA A 1076 -32.50 18.72 -59.89
C ALA A 1076 -31.98 19.66 -58.78
N ALA A 1077 -30.88 20.38 -59.01
CA ALA A 1077 -30.27 21.30 -58.02
C ALA A 1077 -31.05 22.61 -57.76
N THR A 1078 -32.21 22.82 -58.38
CA THR A 1078 -33.04 24.05 -58.20
C THR A 1078 -34.52 23.70 -58.10
N ASP A 1079 -35.28 24.50 -57.34
CA ASP A 1079 -36.73 24.44 -57.10
C ASP A 1079 -37.25 23.23 -56.28
N GLY A 1080 -37.32 23.42 -54.96
CA GLY A 1080 -37.93 22.48 -54.02
C GLY A 1080 -39.41 22.77 -53.69
N ASN A 1081 -40.07 21.81 -53.05
CA ASN A 1081 -41.43 21.90 -52.45
C ASN A 1081 -42.59 22.30 -53.38
N SER A 1082 -42.87 21.52 -54.44
CA SER A 1082 -44.23 21.42 -55.06
C SER A 1082 -44.36 20.25 -56.04
N ILE A 1083 -44.56 19.00 -55.57
CA ILE A 1083 -45.00 17.90 -56.46
C ILE A 1083 -45.71 16.69 -55.80
N ILE A 1084 -45.72 16.56 -54.46
CA ILE A 1084 -46.39 15.44 -53.74
C ILE A 1084 -47.52 15.93 -52.83
N SER A 1085 -48.43 16.75 -53.37
CA SER A 1085 -49.69 17.17 -52.70
C SER A 1085 -50.96 16.87 -53.51
N VAL A 1086 -50.83 16.41 -54.76
CA VAL A 1086 -51.94 16.28 -55.73
C VAL A 1086 -52.41 14.83 -55.93
N LEU A 1087 -51.84 13.85 -55.21
CA LEU A 1087 -52.16 12.41 -55.38
C LEU A 1087 -52.78 11.71 -54.16
N PHE A 1088 -52.68 12.25 -52.94
CA PHE A 1088 -53.19 11.60 -51.72
C PHE A 1088 -53.89 12.52 -50.69
N GLY A 1089 -54.06 13.82 -50.96
CA GLY A 1089 -55.02 14.67 -50.23
C GLY A 1089 -54.75 14.95 -48.75
N LEU A 1090 -53.48 15.14 -48.36
CA LEU A 1090 -53.07 15.48 -46.98
C LEU A 1090 -52.55 16.93 -46.86
N PRO A 1091 -52.71 17.62 -45.70
CA PRO A 1091 -52.32 19.02 -45.51
C PRO A 1091 -50.82 19.23 -45.27
N GLU A 1092 -50.34 20.46 -45.51
CA GLU A 1092 -48.92 20.81 -45.74
C GLU A 1092 -48.01 20.90 -44.48
N THR A 1093 -48.45 20.47 -43.29
CA THR A 1093 -47.78 20.84 -42.02
C THR A 1093 -46.52 20.05 -41.66
N ASN A 1094 -46.19 18.96 -42.36
CA ASN A 1094 -45.12 18.03 -41.98
C ASN A 1094 -43.91 18.02 -42.95
N LEU A 1095 -43.24 19.16 -43.13
CA LEU A 1095 -41.89 19.21 -43.72
C LEU A 1095 -40.94 20.11 -42.91
N ILE A 1096 -40.05 19.49 -42.12
CA ILE A 1096 -38.84 20.13 -41.60
C ILE A 1096 -37.69 19.77 -42.55
N ALA A 1097 -36.99 20.78 -43.07
CA ALA A 1097 -35.97 20.60 -44.09
C ALA A 1097 -34.58 20.30 -43.50
N PHE A 1098 -33.92 19.25 -43.99
CA PHE A 1098 -32.49 19.05 -43.80
C PHE A 1098 -31.71 19.49 -45.04
N LYS A 1099 -30.71 20.37 -44.84
CA LYS A 1099 -29.65 20.64 -45.82
C LYS A 1099 -28.41 19.86 -45.40
N GLY A 1100 -27.95 18.92 -46.24
CA GLY A 1100 -26.72 18.18 -46.01
C GLY A 1100 -26.21 17.56 -47.31
N THR A 1101 -25.00 17.91 -47.73
CA THR A 1101 -24.44 17.52 -49.02
C THR A 1101 -23.52 16.31 -48.93
N SER A 1102 -23.96 15.15 -49.42
CA SER A 1102 -23.07 14.14 -49.99
C SER A 1102 -23.83 13.19 -50.93
N SER A 1103 -23.18 12.78 -52.01
CA SER A 1103 -23.72 11.85 -53.00
C SER A 1103 -23.69 10.41 -52.49
N LEU A 1104 -24.82 9.70 -52.54
CA LEU A 1104 -24.92 8.26 -52.33
C LEU A 1104 -25.20 7.54 -53.65
N SER A 1105 -24.72 6.30 -53.78
CA SER A 1105 -24.80 5.54 -55.02
C SER A 1105 -26.06 4.68 -55.13
N SER A 1106 -26.44 4.30 -56.34
CA SER A 1106 -27.64 3.50 -56.64
C SER A 1106 -27.67 2.11 -55.97
N ALA A 1107 -26.56 1.66 -55.37
CA ALA A 1107 -26.45 0.41 -54.61
C ALA A 1107 -26.77 0.59 -53.11
N GLN A 1108 -27.00 1.80 -52.62
CA GLN A 1108 -27.25 2.12 -51.20
C GLN A 1108 -28.73 2.49 -50.92
N ILE A 1109 -29.61 2.30 -51.89
CA ILE A 1109 -31.02 2.74 -51.87
C ILE A 1109 -31.99 1.57 -51.58
N GLN A 1110 -31.49 0.34 -51.42
CA GLN A 1110 -32.32 -0.87 -51.47
C GLN A 1110 -32.41 -1.72 -50.17
N GLU A 1111 -31.92 -1.25 -49.02
CA GLU A 1111 -31.90 -2.06 -47.80
C GLU A 1111 -32.09 -1.30 -46.47
N ASN A 1112 -32.77 -0.14 -46.46
CA ASN A 1112 -33.21 0.49 -45.21
C ASN A 1112 -34.49 1.34 -45.37
N VAL A 1113 -35.63 0.71 -45.07
CA VAL A 1113 -36.92 1.34 -44.75
C VAL A 1113 -37.46 0.59 -43.52
N LEU A 1114 -38.08 1.31 -42.58
CA LEU A 1114 -38.61 0.82 -41.29
C LEU A 1114 -37.60 0.48 -40.19
N ALA A 1115 -37.02 1.52 -39.56
CA ALA A 1115 -36.87 1.60 -38.10
C ALA A 1115 -36.51 3.03 -37.65
N LEU A 1116 -37.52 3.90 -37.44
CA LEU A 1116 -37.35 5.07 -36.56
C LEU A 1116 -38.70 5.52 -35.98
N THR A 1117 -38.90 5.28 -34.69
CA THR A 1117 -40.10 5.67 -33.95
C THR A 1117 -39.78 6.83 -33.03
N VAL A 1118 -40.46 7.98 -33.19
CA VAL A 1118 -40.62 9.00 -32.13
C VAL A 1118 -42.00 9.65 -32.29
N VAL A 1119 -42.76 9.73 -31.19
CA VAL A 1119 -44.09 10.38 -31.11
C VAL A 1119 -43.94 11.80 -30.52
N PRO A 1120 -44.74 12.77 -30.97
CA PRO A 1120 -45.33 13.71 -30.02
C PRO A 1120 -46.83 14.03 -30.26
N GLN A 1121 -47.55 14.15 -29.13
CA GLN A 1121 -48.91 14.69 -28.93
C GLN A 1121 -49.02 16.18 -29.37
N PRO A 1122 -50.22 16.78 -29.66
CA PRO A 1122 -51.11 17.26 -28.57
C PRO A 1122 -52.64 17.46 -28.83
N ASN A 1123 -53.43 17.14 -27.80
CA ASN A 1123 -54.53 17.92 -27.18
C ASN A 1123 -55.74 18.49 -27.99
N SER A 1124 -56.96 18.30 -27.46
CA SER A 1124 -57.58 19.27 -26.50
C SER A 1124 -59.10 19.11 -26.26
N SER A 1125 -59.55 19.25 -25.00
CA SER A 1125 -60.89 19.67 -24.52
C SER A 1125 -60.93 19.62 -22.97
N ALA A 1126 -60.58 20.63 -22.16
CA ALA A 1126 -61.01 22.03 -22.03
C ALA A 1126 -62.19 22.27 -21.05
N ALA A 1127 -61.90 22.68 -19.80
CA ALA A 1127 -62.86 23.39 -18.93
C ALA A 1127 -62.22 24.27 -17.82
N VAL A 1128 -62.59 25.55 -17.88
CA VAL A 1128 -62.39 26.72 -17.00
C VAL A 1128 -62.93 26.47 -15.56
N ILE A 1129 -62.38 27.00 -14.44
CA ILE A 1129 -62.74 28.29 -13.76
C ILE A 1129 -61.92 28.52 -12.45
N GLN A 1130 -61.50 29.79 -12.22
CA GLN A 1130 -61.22 30.59 -10.97
C GLN A 1130 -60.90 29.94 -9.59
N SER A 1131 -60.20 30.60 -8.64
CA SER A 1131 -59.29 31.77 -8.61
C SER A 1131 -58.66 31.92 -7.20
N ASP A 1132 -57.89 33.01 -6.98
CA ASP A 1132 -57.43 33.58 -5.69
C ASP A 1132 -56.12 32.97 -5.08
N VAL A 1133 -55.20 33.71 -4.46
CA VAL A 1133 -54.88 35.17 -4.49
C VAL A 1133 -53.40 35.35 -4.06
N ILE A 1134 -52.65 36.22 -4.75
CA ILE A 1134 -51.28 36.69 -4.42
C ILE A 1134 -51.31 37.64 -3.19
N PRO A 1135 -50.22 37.90 -2.40
CA PRO A 1135 -48.97 38.48 -2.96
C PRO A 1135 -47.61 38.27 -2.23
N GLU A 1136 -46.53 38.31 -3.03
CA GLU A 1136 -45.26 39.06 -2.82
C GLU A 1136 -44.35 38.74 -1.59
N SER A 1137 -43.03 38.98 -1.60
CA SER A 1137 -42.25 39.92 -2.44
C SER A 1137 -40.81 39.49 -2.80
N GLU A 1138 -40.50 39.56 -4.10
CA GLU A 1138 -39.18 39.92 -4.71
C GLU A 1138 -38.71 41.35 -4.31
N PRO A 1139 -37.53 41.88 -4.71
CA PRO A 1139 -36.36 41.31 -5.43
C PRO A 1139 -35.08 41.37 -4.54
N THR A 1140 -33.78 41.56 -4.89
CA THR A 1140 -33.05 42.11 -6.07
C THR A 1140 -31.52 41.85 -5.92
N ASN A 1141 -30.61 41.96 -6.91
CA ASN A 1141 -30.49 41.35 -8.26
C ASN A 1141 -29.05 41.62 -8.81
N GLY A 1142 -28.41 40.64 -9.46
CA GLY A 1142 -27.22 40.78 -10.33
C GLY A 1142 -25.83 40.73 -9.66
N GLY A 1143 -24.78 40.19 -10.29
CA GLY A 1143 -24.74 39.41 -11.55
C GLY A 1143 -23.36 39.34 -12.23
N ASN A 1144 -23.18 38.38 -13.14
CA ASN A 1144 -22.16 38.29 -14.20
C ASN A 1144 -22.87 37.67 -15.44
N GLN A 1145 -22.68 38.09 -16.71
CA GLN A 1145 -21.47 38.37 -17.52
C GLN A 1145 -20.67 37.11 -17.88
N ALA A 1146 -20.28 37.02 -19.15
CA ALA A 1146 -19.70 35.82 -19.76
C ALA A 1146 -18.72 36.20 -20.89
N SER A 1147 -17.66 35.40 -21.06
CA SER A 1147 -16.78 35.40 -22.24
C SER A 1147 -15.80 34.22 -22.19
N ASP A 1148 -15.62 33.53 -23.33
CA ASP A 1148 -14.34 32.96 -23.81
C ASP A 1148 -13.68 31.79 -23.01
N TYR A 1149 -13.03 30.76 -23.58
CA TYR A 1149 -12.87 30.28 -24.97
C TYR A 1149 -12.17 28.87 -25.01
N LEU A 1150 -12.44 28.03 -26.02
CA LEU A 1150 -11.72 26.78 -26.46
C LEU A 1150 -11.70 25.58 -25.46
N LEU A 1151 -11.69 24.28 -25.81
CA LEU A 1151 -11.38 23.44 -27.00
C LEU A 1151 -9.96 22.82 -27.08
N GLY A 1152 -9.91 21.48 -27.20
CA GLY A 1152 -8.76 20.64 -27.61
C GLY A 1152 -8.97 19.18 -27.12
N LEU A 1153 -9.28 18.13 -27.90
CA LEU A 1153 -8.72 17.58 -29.16
C LEU A 1153 -7.22 17.24 -29.06
N SER A 1154 -6.73 16.03 -29.34
CA SER A 1154 -7.35 14.70 -29.65
C SER A 1154 -6.32 13.58 -29.33
N THR A 1155 -6.45 12.26 -29.55
CA THR A 1155 -7.21 11.40 -30.51
C THR A 1155 -7.18 9.95 -29.95
N PHE A 1156 -8.27 9.17 -29.89
CA PHE A 1156 -8.72 8.21 -30.93
C PHE A 1156 -7.56 7.53 -31.71
N ILE A 1157 -7.31 6.22 -31.56
CA ILE A 1157 -7.79 5.11 -32.44
C ILE A 1157 -7.13 3.80 -31.92
N ALA A 1158 -7.72 2.60 -31.94
CA ALA A 1158 -9.10 2.14 -32.14
C ALA A 1158 -9.24 0.65 -31.69
N SER A 1159 -10.46 0.11 -31.66
CA SER A 1159 -10.78 -1.30 -31.35
C SER A 1159 -11.79 -1.90 -32.36
N ARG A 1160 -11.67 -3.19 -32.69
CA ARG A 1160 -12.72 -4.18 -33.15
C ARG A 1160 -12.01 -5.47 -33.60
N ASN A 1161 -12.40 -6.69 -33.19
CA ASN A 1161 -13.63 -7.49 -33.44
C ASN A 1161 -13.70 -8.16 -34.83
N GLU A 1162 -13.64 -9.50 -34.86
CA GLU A 1162 -14.34 -10.38 -35.83
C GLU A 1162 -14.30 -11.86 -35.34
N ASP A 1163 -15.21 -12.71 -35.85
CA ASP A 1163 -15.56 -14.02 -35.25
C ASP A 1163 -15.01 -15.27 -35.98
N ILE A 1164 -14.64 -16.26 -35.16
CA ILE A 1164 -14.79 -17.73 -35.29
C ILE A 1164 -15.35 -18.23 -36.67
N PRO A 1165 -14.66 -19.10 -37.45
CA PRO A 1165 -14.59 -20.53 -37.06
C PRO A 1165 -13.39 -21.40 -37.55
N ALA A 1166 -13.40 -22.65 -37.05
CA ALA A 1166 -12.73 -23.88 -37.51
C ALA A 1166 -11.29 -24.18 -37.01
N ALA A 1167 -11.08 -25.46 -36.66
CA ALA A 1167 -9.91 -26.07 -36.01
C ALA A 1167 -9.41 -27.28 -36.87
N PRO A 1168 -8.47 -28.17 -36.45
CA PRO A 1168 -7.69 -28.25 -35.20
C PRO A 1168 -6.18 -28.51 -35.45
N VAL A 1169 -5.48 -29.22 -34.53
CA VAL A 1169 -4.05 -29.64 -34.53
C VAL A 1169 -3.10 -28.54 -34.04
N GLU A 1170 -2.25 -28.71 -33.01
CA GLU A 1170 -2.00 -29.86 -32.11
C GLU A 1170 -1.47 -29.35 -30.75
N LEU A 1171 -1.94 -29.89 -29.62
CA LEU A 1171 -1.20 -29.96 -28.35
C LEU A 1171 -1.92 -30.96 -27.41
N VAL A 1172 -1.21 -32.01 -26.99
CA VAL A 1172 -1.77 -33.15 -26.26
C VAL A 1172 -1.05 -33.32 -24.91
N ASP A 1173 -1.84 -33.31 -23.83
CA ASP A 1173 -1.80 -34.18 -22.62
C ASP A 1173 -0.41 -34.75 -22.21
N THR A 1174 0.12 -34.49 -21.02
CA THR A 1174 -0.02 -35.36 -19.82
C THR A 1174 0.94 -34.89 -18.69
N LYS A 1175 0.79 -35.17 -17.38
CA LYS A 1175 -0.39 -35.53 -16.56
C LYS A 1175 -0.12 -35.31 -15.05
N VAL A 1176 -1.15 -34.81 -14.36
CA VAL A 1176 -1.73 -35.23 -13.06
C VAL A 1176 -1.07 -36.42 -12.32
N VAL A 1177 -0.90 -36.30 -10.98
CA VAL A 1177 -1.51 -37.16 -9.91
C VAL A 1177 -0.96 -36.79 -8.53
N ASP A 1178 -1.85 -36.33 -7.63
CA ASP A 1178 -1.72 -36.53 -6.18
C ASP A 1178 -2.09 -37.98 -5.84
N ASP A 1179 -1.18 -38.72 -5.18
CA ASP A 1179 -1.48 -39.76 -4.16
C ASP A 1179 -0.27 -40.70 -3.95
N LEU A 1180 0.65 -40.31 -3.06
CA LEU A 1180 1.31 -41.25 -2.16
C LEU A 1180 1.87 -40.54 -0.91
N PHE A 1181 1.82 -41.21 0.24
CA PHE A 1181 2.32 -40.75 1.54
C PHE A 1181 1.51 -39.69 2.32
N GLN A 1182 0.19 -39.71 2.15
CA GLN A 1182 -0.69 -39.65 3.33
C GLN A 1182 -0.65 -41.01 4.08
N ASP A 1183 0.51 -41.43 4.60
CA ASP A 1183 0.64 -42.75 5.29
C ASP A 1183 1.74 -42.83 6.38
N LEU A 1184 2.22 -41.69 6.91
CA LEU A 1184 3.10 -41.63 8.09
C LEU A 1184 2.67 -40.48 9.02
N GLY A 1185 1.37 -40.42 9.33
CA GLY A 1185 0.71 -39.25 9.91
C GLY A 1185 1.25 -38.80 11.28
N PHE A 1186 1.63 -37.53 11.36
CA PHE A 1186 1.82 -36.77 12.60
C PHE A 1186 1.11 -35.41 12.51
N THR A 1187 0.71 -34.86 13.66
CA THR A 1187 -0.22 -33.73 13.75
C THR A 1187 0.38 -32.50 14.43
N ASN A 1188 0.36 -31.38 13.71
CA ASN A 1188 0.12 -30.01 14.20
C ASN A 1188 1.13 -29.32 15.16
N SER A 1189 1.17 -27.98 15.05
CA SER A 1189 1.58 -26.96 16.03
C SER A 1189 3.08 -26.58 16.22
N SER A 1190 3.27 -25.28 16.50
CA SER A 1190 4.43 -24.61 17.14
C SER A 1190 5.52 -23.97 16.25
N LYS A 1191 5.35 -22.65 16.06
CA LYS A 1191 6.29 -21.52 15.77
C LYS A 1191 7.78 -21.75 15.46
N ASN A 1192 8.26 -20.89 14.54
CA ASN A 1192 9.59 -20.25 14.40
C ASN A 1192 10.87 -21.12 14.38
N ILE A 1193 11.62 -21.07 13.28
CA ILE A 1193 12.98 -20.48 13.18
C ILE A 1193 13.50 -20.57 11.71
N ASP A 1194 14.39 -19.64 11.35
CA ASP A 1194 15.11 -19.54 10.06
C ASP A 1194 16.15 -20.67 9.86
N PRO A 1195 16.19 -21.37 8.70
CA PRO A 1195 17.23 -22.34 8.37
C PRO A 1195 18.03 -22.02 7.08
N LEU A 1196 19.29 -21.62 7.23
CA LEU A 1196 20.26 -21.48 6.14
C LEU A 1196 20.86 -22.84 5.70
N ILE A 1197 20.65 -23.19 4.42
CA ILE A 1197 21.46 -24.08 3.55
C ILE A 1197 21.77 -25.53 4.01
N LEU A 1198 21.21 -26.47 3.23
CA LEU A 1198 21.82 -27.72 2.74
C LEU A 1198 21.24 -27.93 1.31
N GLU A 1199 21.85 -28.59 0.33
CA GLU A 1199 23.15 -29.29 0.23
C GLU A 1199 23.89 -28.80 -1.07
N MET A 1200 24.88 -29.42 -1.75
CA MET A 1200 25.25 -30.82 -1.96
C MET A 1200 26.78 -31.00 -2.01
N LEU A 1201 27.26 -32.18 -1.60
CA LEU A 1201 28.61 -32.70 -1.86
C LEU A 1201 28.51 -34.06 -2.55
N THR A 1202 29.06 -34.19 -3.76
CA THR A 1202 29.56 -35.47 -4.31
C THR A 1202 30.74 -35.19 -5.22
N ALA A 1203 31.78 -36.01 -5.13
CA ALA A 1203 33.06 -35.79 -5.81
C ALA A 1203 33.63 -37.10 -6.38
N ASP A 1204 34.56 -36.99 -7.33
CA ASP A 1204 35.66 -37.94 -7.53
C ASP A 1204 36.84 -37.22 -8.23
N GLY A 1205 38.10 -37.64 -8.00
CA GLY A 1205 39.24 -37.25 -8.85
C GLY A 1205 40.22 -36.13 -8.43
N ASP A 1206 40.72 -36.13 -7.19
CA ASP A 1206 42.10 -35.72 -6.82
C ASP A 1206 42.63 -34.26 -6.98
N ARG A 1207 41.84 -33.23 -7.40
CA ARG A 1207 42.34 -31.82 -7.46
C ARG A 1207 41.33 -30.76 -6.99
N PHE A 1208 41.87 -29.66 -6.45
CA PHE A 1208 41.18 -28.37 -6.25
C PHE A 1208 41.89 -27.26 -7.02
N CYS A 1209 41.15 -26.27 -7.53
CA CYS A 1209 41.66 -25.11 -8.27
C CYS A 1209 40.82 -23.87 -7.93
N LEU A 1210 41.42 -22.68 -7.94
CA LEU A 1210 40.75 -21.43 -7.51
C LEU A 1210 41.37 -20.21 -8.20
N THR A 1211 40.69 -19.65 -9.21
CA THR A 1211 41.00 -18.31 -9.73
C THR A 1211 39.73 -17.57 -10.16
N ARG A 1212 39.71 -16.28 -9.80
CA ARG A 1212 38.79 -15.20 -10.18
C ARG A 1212 38.66 -15.03 -11.70
N LEU A 1213 37.54 -14.45 -12.15
CA LEU A 1213 37.41 -13.80 -13.46
C LEU A 1213 37.14 -12.31 -13.29
N THR A 1214 37.79 -11.53 -14.15
CA THR A 1214 37.50 -10.14 -14.55
C THR A 1214 37.25 -10.20 -16.10
N ASP A 1215 36.85 -9.18 -16.86
CA ASP A 1215 37.38 -7.81 -17.00
C ASP A 1215 36.27 -6.79 -17.41
N ASP A 1216 36.66 -5.52 -17.47
CA ASP A 1216 35.87 -4.28 -17.71
C ASP A 1216 35.43 -4.08 -19.20
N GLU A 1217 34.83 -2.98 -19.70
CA GLU A 1217 34.71 -1.57 -19.26
C GLU A 1217 33.57 -0.80 -20.02
N ALA A 1218 33.35 0.48 -19.68
CA ALA A 1218 32.57 1.54 -20.39
C ALA A 1218 31.01 1.50 -20.34
N GLU A 1219 30.27 2.62 -20.31
CA GLU A 1219 30.61 4.06 -20.28
C GLU A 1219 29.49 4.95 -19.64
N LEU A 1220 29.88 6.03 -18.95
CA LEU A 1220 29.19 7.33 -18.73
C LEU A 1220 27.70 7.43 -18.26
N ALA A 1221 27.52 8.07 -17.08
CA ALA A 1221 26.75 9.32 -16.81
C ALA A 1221 25.71 9.30 -15.66
N ASP A 1222 25.86 10.28 -14.75
CA ASP A 1222 24.96 10.89 -13.73
C ASP A 1222 23.98 10.04 -12.89
N GLY A 1223 23.97 10.31 -11.57
CA GLY A 1223 22.93 9.88 -10.63
C GLY A 1223 23.47 9.32 -9.30
N GLU A 1224 23.15 10.01 -8.20
CA GLU A 1224 22.71 9.52 -6.86
C GLU A 1224 22.79 8.01 -6.54
N VAL A 1225 23.18 7.52 -5.36
CA VAL A 1225 23.47 8.10 -4.01
C VAL A 1225 24.69 7.37 -3.41
N GLY A 1226 25.45 7.97 -2.47
CA GLY A 1226 26.68 7.31 -1.98
C GLY A 1226 27.33 7.77 -0.66
N ARG A 1227 26.59 8.27 0.34
CA ARG A 1227 27.09 8.35 1.74
C ARG A 1227 25.97 8.13 2.76
N TYR A 1228 25.95 6.95 3.36
CA TYR A 1228 26.14 6.79 4.81
C TYR A 1228 26.85 5.45 5.04
N PHE A 1229 27.94 5.50 5.78
CA PHE A 1229 28.42 4.38 6.59
C PHE A 1229 28.31 4.87 8.02
N ASP A 1230 27.67 4.07 8.88
CA ASP A 1230 27.81 4.20 10.33
C ASP A 1230 27.59 2.80 10.93
N TRP A 1231 28.65 2.23 11.50
CA TRP A 1231 28.74 0.98 12.27
C TRP A 1231 30.16 0.82 12.82
#